data_AF-A0A350P887-F1
#
_entry.id   AF-A0A350P887-F1
#
_cell.length_a   1.000
_cell.length_b   1.000
_cell.length_c   1.000
_cell.angle_alpha   90.00
_cell.angle_beta   90.00
_cell.angle_gamma   90.00
#
_symmetry.space_group_name_H-M   'P 1'
#
loop_
_entity.id
_entity.type
_entity.pdbx_description
1 polymer ?
#
loop_
_entity_poly.entity_id
_entity_poly.type
_entity_poly.pdbx_seq_one_letter_code
_entity_poly.pdbx_strand_id
1 'polypeptide(L)'
;MPIDNTNSMNQTQLVEKYWETLITHTPNKNRILANEADIKRVFSRSPFVADVCAKHPEWLVELLDFAAPSMPQSYYHQKVSEYVSQAKTEDGLAKALRRCRQFHMAAITFSDVLNRQSIDASLLQVSLLANALIQQGYTWLYSSLCSKHGTPVGSHGPMPMYILGMGKLGGHELNFSSDIDLIFTYPEKGETQGGKKSLEHQQFFTRLAQKLIQALNKVTVDGQVYRVDMRLRPFGESGPLVLHFDAMEDYYQEQGRHWERFAMVKARVINSDDSSYEAALQAILTPFTFRRYLDFTTLDALRNMKKLIATEIRRRKLNNNIKLGAGGIREVEFFAQSFQLIHGGREPSLQSKSLLTTLKALEENEIVENEVVEALKQDYLFLRKVEHTLQQYRDQQTQTLPEDEDQRQALIEVMGFPNYAQFLTHLDAVMARIHGHFNELIEESQDAHDPQDSLFSACCDAWQLQMVEHEFCQTFASYLPPEDASRVQHLLLDFNQNQRRYLLGQRGEDTLNKLIPEILYVLITHNAQGVPYILKRVLGVISAITGRTTYLDLLLENPDVLKQLVRLCERSEWVANEIKRFPLLLDELLTPLYLEQQDTDIVASKNDYISELRQSLLRVEPDDVEAMMDTWRQFKLCQQLRIAASD
;
A
#
# COMPACT_ATOMS: atom_id res chain seq x y z
N MET A 1 -46.27 -8.92 25.92
CA MET A 1 -46.52 -9.83 24.79
C MET A 1 -45.55 -10.98 24.91
N PRO A 2 -46.00 -12.22 24.71
CA PRO A 2 -45.15 -13.39 24.90
C PRO A 2 -44.03 -13.38 23.87
N ILE A 3 -42.85 -13.81 24.31
CA ILE A 3 -41.68 -14.08 23.49
C ILE A 3 -42.10 -15.20 22.53
N ASP A 4 -42.27 -14.85 21.25
CA ASP A 4 -42.37 -15.86 20.20
C ASP A 4 -41.09 -16.67 20.23
N ASN A 5 -41.20 -17.91 20.68
CA ASN A 5 -40.25 -18.97 20.40
C ASN A 5 -40.21 -19.13 18.88
N THR A 6 -39.31 -18.41 18.21
CA THR A 6 -38.89 -18.75 16.87
C THR A 6 -38.26 -20.13 16.95
N ASN A 7 -39.03 -21.12 16.51
CA ASN A 7 -38.58 -22.48 16.26
C ASN A 7 -37.44 -22.39 15.23
N SER A 8 -36.20 -22.27 15.71
CA SER A 8 -35.00 -22.23 14.87
C SER A 8 -34.89 -23.58 14.19
N MET A 9 -35.32 -23.66 12.92
CA MET A 9 -35.11 -24.86 12.11
C MET A 9 -33.62 -25.17 12.09
N ASN A 10 -33.23 -26.37 12.52
CA ASN A 10 -31.86 -26.85 12.40
C ASN A 10 -31.48 -26.90 10.89
N GLN A 11 -30.22 -26.61 10.53
CA GLN A 11 -29.70 -26.62 9.17
C GLN A 11 -30.14 -27.84 8.34
N THR A 12 -30.25 -29.02 8.93
CA THR A 12 -30.74 -30.23 8.25
C THR A 12 -32.19 -30.08 7.78
N GLN A 13 -33.07 -29.52 8.63
CA GLN A 13 -34.47 -29.25 8.29
C GLN A 13 -34.60 -28.15 7.23
N LEU A 14 -33.70 -27.16 7.27
CA LEU A 14 -33.66 -26.08 6.31
C LEU A 14 -33.25 -26.60 4.91
N VAL A 15 -32.24 -27.48 4.83
CA VAL A 15 -31.80 -28.11 3.58
C VAL A 15 -32.92 -28.95 2.98
N GLU A 16 -33.62 -29.76 3.77
CA GLU A 16 -34.76 -30.55 3.27
C GLU A 16 -35.89 -29.65 2.76
N LYS A 17 -36.19 -28.55 3.44
CA LYS A 17 -37.17 -27.57 2.96
C LYS A 17 -36.77 -26.95 1.61
N TYR A 18 -35.51 -26.56 1.44
CA TYR A 18 -35.02 -26.06 0.16
C TYR A 18 -35.12 -27.12 -0.93
N TRP A 19 -34.74 -28.36 -0.61
CA TRP A 19 -34.81 -29.50 -1.52
C TRP A 19 -36.24 -29.79 -2.01
N GLU A 20 -37.21 -29.84 -1.09
CA GLU A 20 -38.63 -30.02 -1.42
C GLU A 20 -39.17 -28.89 -2.33
N THR A 21 -38.79 -27.65 -2.02
CA THR A 21 -39.18 -26.47 -2.81
C THR A 21 -38.57 -26.52 -4.22
N LEU A 22 -37.36 -27.04 -4.37
CA LEU A 22 -36.67 -27.17 -5.65
C LEU A 22 -37.25 -28.29 -6.52
N ILE A 23 -37.45 -29.50 -5.97
CA ILE A 23 -38.01 -30.64 -6.72
C ILE A 23 -39.38 -30.32 -7.31
N THR A 24 -40.17 -29.48 -6.63
CA THR A 24 -41.51 -29.10 -7.07
C THR A 24 -41.48 -28.15 -8.28
N HIS A 25 -40.46 -27.30 -8.41
CA HIS A 25 -40.43 -26.20 -9.39
C HIS A 25 -39.39 -26.37 -10.52
N THR A 26 -38.49 -27.35 -10.43
CA THR A 26 -37.36 -27.43 -11.39
C THR A 26 -37.67 -28.31 -12.62
N PRO A 27 -37.40 -27.83 -13.85
CA PRO A 27 -37.37 -28.69 -15.03
C PRO A 27 -36.19 -29.68 -14.95
N ASN A 28 -36.31 -30.87 -15.55
CA ASN A 28 -35.22 -31.88 -15.62
C ASN A 28 -34.91 -32.65 -14.31
N LYS A 29 -35.96 -33.12 -13.62
CA LYS A 29 -35.88 -33.84 -12.32
C LYS A 29 -34.87 -34.99 -12.25
N ASN A 30 -34.72 -35.77 -13.33
CA ASN A 30 -33.85 -36.95 -13.32
C ASN A 30 -32.38 -36.59 -13.04
N ARG A 31 -31.88 -35.48 -13.60
CA ARG A 31 -30.48 -35.06 -13.42
C ARG A 31 -30.23 -34.49 -12.02
N ILE A 32 -31.22 -33.78 -11.48
CA ILE A 32 -31.18 -33.22 -10.13
C ILE A 32 -31.18 -34.35 -9.10
N LEU A 33 -32.06 -35.35 -9.26
CA LEU A 33 -32.10 -36.53 -8.40
C LEU A 33 -30.79 -37.33 -8.47
N ALA A 34 -30.18 -37.45 -9.66
CA ALA A 34 -28.87 -38.11 -9.80
C ALA A 34 -27.73 -37.41 -9.04
N ASN A 35 -27.87 -36.11 -8.71
CA ASN A 35 -26.88 -35.32 -7.99
C ASN A 35 -27.37 -34.86 -6.61
N GLU A 36 -28.40 -35.49 -6.05
CA GLU A 36 -29.04 -35.07 -4.79
C GLU A 36 -28.05 -34.90 -3.64
N ALA A 37 -27.13 -35.85 -3.45
CA ALA A 37 -26.17 -35.82 -2.36
C ALA A 37 -25.25 -34.59 -2.42
N ASP A 38 -24.77 -34.24 -3.61
CA ASP A 38 -23.90 -33.08 -3.79
C ASP A 38 -24.67 -31.77 -3.62
N ILE A 39 -25.91 -31.70 -4.13
CA ILE A 39 -26.76 -30.51 -3.98
C ILE A 39 -27.09 -30.26 -2.51
N LYS A 40 -27.51 -31.30 -1.77
CA LYS A 40 -27.78 -31.19 -0.33
C LYS A 40 -26.54 -30.78 0.46
N ARG A 41 -25.36 -31.31 0.09
CA ARG A 41 -24.07 -30.91 0.68
C ARG A 41 -23.71 -29.45 0.39
N VAL A 42 -23.99 -28.94 -0.81
CA VAL A 42 -23.80 -27.52 -1.13
C VAL A 42 -24.73 -26.66 -0.27
N PHE A 43 -26.01 -27.02 -0.16
CA PHE A 43 -26.98 -26.24 0.61
C PHE A 43 -26.68 -26.23 2.11
N SER A 44 -26.15 -27.33 2.67
CA SER A 44 -25.69 -27.32 4.06
C SER A 44 -24.49 -26.39 4.22
N ARG A 45 -23.56 -26.35 3.27
CA ARG A 45 -22.33 -25.54 3.37
C ARG A 45 -22.50 -24.07 2.96
N SER A 46 -23.54 -23.75 2.21
CA SER A 46 -23.85 -22.39 1.76
C SER A 46 -25.36 -22.18 1.57
N PRO A 47 -26.04 -21.64 2.61
CA PRO A 47 -27.39 -21.11 2.48
C PRO A 47 -27.54 -20.11 1.33
N PHE A 48 -26.50 -19.34 1.00
CA PHE A 48 -26.51 -18.43 -0.15
C PHE A 48 -26.86 -19.15 -1.46
N VAL A 49 -26.22 -20.29 -1.76
CA VAL A 49 -26.53 -21.04 -3.00
C VAL A 49 -27.95 -21.60 -2.96
N ALA A 50 -28.41 -22.06 -1.79
CA ALA A 50 -29.78 -22.55 -1.62
C ALA A 50 -30.82 -21.46 -1.92
N ASP A 51 -30.61 -20.24 -1.41
CA ASP A 51 -31.47 -19.08 -1.67
C ASP A 51 -31.47 -18.67 -3.15
N VAL A 52 -30.32 -18.72 -3.81
CA VAL A 52 -30.21 -18.44 -5.25
C VAL A 52 -30.99 -19.48 -6.05
N CYS A 53 -30.81 -20.76 -5.76
CA CYS A 53 -31.52 -21.84 -6.47
C CYS A 53 -33.03 -21.82 -6.19
N ALA A 54 -33.46 -21.45 -4.99
CA ALA A 54 -34.88 -21.30 -4.67
C ALA A 54 -35.55 -20.17 -5.47
N LYS A 55 -34.82 -19.07 -5.72
CA LYS A 55 -35.30 -17.95 -6.55
C LYS A 55 -35.21 -18.24 -8.05
N HIS A 56 -34.20 -18.98 -8.47
CA HIS A 56 -33.93 -19.34 -9.87
C HIS A 56 -33.71 -20.85 -10.02
N PRO A 57 -34.78 -21.68 -9.92
CA PRO A 57 -34.66 -23.13 -10.03
C PRO A 57 -34.04 -23.55 -11.37
N GLU A 58 -34.25 -22.79 -12.44
CA GLU A 58 -33.71 -23.05 -13.78
C GLU A 58 -32.17 -23.10 -13.79
N TRP A 59 -31.50 -22.37 -12.90
CA TRP A 59 -30.05 -22.30 -12.84
C TRP A 59 -29.40 -23.56 -12.27
N LEU A 60 -30.13 -24.37 -11.50
CA LEU A 60 -29.53 -25.52 -10.80
C LEU A 60 -28.86 -26.50 -11.77
N VAL A 61 -29.48 -26.75 -12.94
CA VAL A 61 -28.89 -27.63 -13.97
C VAL A 61 -27.62 -27.00 -14.56
N GLU A 62 -27.63 -25.69 -14.80
CA GLU A 62 -26.46 -24.96 -15.31
C GLU A 62 -25.32 -24.92 -14.28
N LEU A 63 -25.64 -24.82 -12.98
CA LEU A 63 -24.65 -24.87 -11.90
C LEU A 63 -23.98 -26.24 -11.78
N LEU A 64 -24.73 -27.33 -11.97
CA LEU A 64 -24.18 -28.68 -12.00
C LEU A 64 -23.22 -28.89 -13.19
N ASP A 65 -23.52 -28.25 -14.31
CA ASP A 65 -22.76 -28.33 -15.55
C ASP A 65 -21.63 -27.30 -15.62
N PHE A 66 -21.56 -26.41 -14.63
CA PHE A 66 -20.46 -25.49 -14.47
C PHE A 66 -19.19 -26.26 -14.08
N ALA A 67 -18.51 -26.77 -15.10
CA ALA A 67 -17.10 -27.11 -14.97
C ALA A 67 -16.35 -25.79 -14.91
N ALA A 68 -15.65 -25.51 -13.80
CA ALA A 68 -14.69 -24.42 -13.71
C ALA A 68 -13.75 -24.54 -14.92
N PRO A 69 -13.86 -23.68 -15.94
CA PRO A 69 -13.11 -23.89 -17.15
C PRO A 69 -11.64 -23.62 -16.85
N SER A 70 -10.75 -24.18 -17.64
CA SER A 70 -9.40 -23.64 -17.81
C SER A 70 -9.54 -22.27 -18.49
N MET A 71 -9.98 -21.26 -17.73
CA MET A 71 -10.60 -20.05 -18.28
C MET A 71 -9.57 -19.08 -18.86
N PRO A 72 -9.64 -18.75 -20.16
CA PRO A 72 -9.11 -17.47 -20.64
C PRO A 72 -9.97 -16.32 -20.08
N GLN A 73 -9.35 -15.16 -19.85
CA GLN A 73 -9.99 -13.91 -19.40
C GLN A 73 -11.24 -13.53 -20.22
N SER A 74 -11.35 -14.00 -21.47
CA SER A 74 -12.45 -13.72 -22.38
C SER A 74 -13.80 -14.33 -21.98
N TYR A 75 -13.85 -15.39 -21.15
CA TYR A 75 -15.12 -16.04 -20.82
C TYR A 75 -16.09 -15.10 -20.10
N TYR A 76 -15.68 -14.52 -18.98
CA TYR A 76 -16.57 -13.67 -18.19
C TYR A 76 -16.92 -12.39 -18.95
N HIS A 77 -15.98 -11.88 -19.75
CA HIS A 77 -16.26 -10.77 -20.65
C HIS A 77 -17.40 -11.12 -21.63
N GLN A 78 -17.34 -12.28 -22.29
CA GLN A 78 -18.39 -12.75 -23.19
C GLN A 78 -19.72 -12.95 -22.44
N LYS A 79 -19.70 -13.65 -21.30
CA LYS A 79 -20.92 -13.93 -20.52
C LYS A 79 -21.59 -12.68 -20.02
N VAL A 80 -20.86 -11.73 -19.45
CA VAL A 80 -21.45 -10.46 -19.03
C VAL A 80 -21.99 -9.68 -20.23
N SER A 81 -21.29 -9.70 -21.38
CA SER A 81 -21.77 -9.05 -22.61
C SER A 81 -23.10 -9.63 -23.11
N GLU A 82 -23.30 -10.95 -23.03
CA GLU A 82 -24.57 -11.62 -23.36
C GLU A 82 -25.74 -11.06 -22.52
N TYR A 83 -25.54 -10.89 -21.20
CA TYR A 83 -26.54 -10.28 -20.32
C TYR A 83 -26.77 -8.79 -20.62
N VAL A 84 -25.70 -8.02 -20.81
CA VAL A 84 -25.76 -6.56 -20.99
C VAL A 84 -26.33 -6.17 -22.36
N SER A 85 -26.12 -6.98 -23.40
CA SER A 85 -26.62 -6.73 -24.77
C SER A 85 -28.15 -6.58 -24.85
N GLN A 86 -28.88 -7.16 -23.90
CA GLN A 86 -30.35 -7.11 -23.83
C GLN A 86 -30.84 -5.82 -23.15
N ALA A 87 -29.96 -5.08 -22.47
CA ALA A 87 -30.32 -3.88 -21.74
C ALA A 87 -30.52 -2.68 -22.67
N LYS A 88 -31.72 -2.06 -22.60
CA LYS A 88 -32.07 -0.84 -23.34
C LYS A 88 -32.09 0.41 -22.47
N THR A 89 -32.07 0.25 -21.16
CA THR A 89 -32.16 1.33 -20.16
C THR A 89 -31.10 1.12 -19.08
N GLU A 90 -30.78 2.19 -18.34
CA GLU A 90 -29.81 2.12 -17.23
C GLU A 90 -30.28 1.16 -16.12
N ASP A 91 -31.60 1.09 -15.86
CA ASP A 91 -32.17 0.12 -14.91
C ASP A 91 -32.05 -1.32 -15.43
N GLY A 92 -32.31 -1.53 -16.73
CA GLY A 92 -32.12 -2.82 -17.39
C GLY A 92 -30.66 -3.28 -17.35
N LEU A 93 -29.70 -2.36 -17.54
CA LEU A 93 -28.28 -2.64 -17.39
C LEU A 93 -27.97 -3.08 -15.95
N ALA A 94 -28.40 -2.30 -14.97
CA ALA A 94 -28.10 -2.59 -13.57
C ALA A 94 -28.71 -3.94 -13.15
N LYS A 95 -29.91 -4.29 -13.63
CA LYS A 95 -30.52 -5.61 -13.42
C LYS A 95 -29.71 -6.74 -14.08
N ALA A 96 -29.28 -6.55 -15.32
CA ALA A 96 -28.47 -7.53 -16.06
C ALA A 96 -27.15 -7.84 -15.33
N LEU A 97 -26.45 -6.80 -14.85
CA LEU A 97 -25.20 -6.95 -14.09
C LEU A 97 -25.42 -7.74 -12.78
N ARG A 98 -26.48 -7.42 -12.01
CA ARG A 98 -26.80 -8.15 -10.77
C ARG A 98 -27.10 -9.62 -11.01
N ARG A 99 -27.93 -9.90 -12.01
CA ARG A 99 -28.32 -11.28 -12.35
C ARG A 99 -27.12 -12.12 -12.79
N CYS A 100 -26.23 -11.54 -13.60
CA CYS A 100 -25.00 -12.19 -14.03
C CYS A 100 -24.06 -12.47 -12.85
N ARG A 101 -23.85 -11.48 -11.96
CA ARG A 101 -23.06 -11.65 -10.74
C ARG A 101 -23.63 -12.75 -9.85
N GLN A 102 -24.94 -12.73 -9.59
CA GLN A 102 -25.58 -13.70 -8.71
C GLN A 102 -25.41 -15.13 -9.21
N PHE A 103 -25.62 -15.39 -10.50
CA PHE A 103 -25.44 -16.71 -11.10
C PHE A 103 -23.98 -17.19 -10.96
N HIS A 104 -23.01 -16.39 -11.42
CA HIS A 104 -21.62 -16.83 -11.43
C HIS A 104 -21.02 -16.94 -10.03
N MET A 105 -21.41 -16.10 -9.08
CA MET A 105 -20.99 -16.25 -7.69
C MET A 105 -21.56 -17.53 -7.05
N ALA A 106 -22.80 -17.91 -7.39
CA ALA A 106 -23.35 -19.22 -6.99
C ALA A 106 -22.59 -20.38 -7.64
N ALA A 107 -22.22 -20.27 -8.92
CA ALA A 107 -21.45 -21.29 -9.65
C ALA A 107 -20.04 -21.51 -9.07
N ILE A 108 -19.34 -20.42 -8.76
CA ILE A 108 -18.04 -20.45 -8.09
C ILE A 108 -18.18 -21.09 -6.69
N THR A 109 -19.16 -20.65 -5.90
CA THR A 109 -19.42 -21.22 -4.56
C THR A 109 -19.72 -22.71 -4.62
N PHE A 110 -20.53 -23.15 -5.59
CA PHE A 110 -20.88 -24.56 -5.78
C PHE A 110 -19.62 -25.44 -5.95
N SER A 111 -18.65 -24.95 -6.72
CA SER A 111 -17.38 -25.65 -6.94
C SER A 111 -16.48 -25.61 -5.71
N ASP A 112 -16.42 -24.46 -5.02
CA ASP A 112 -15.57 -24.25 -3.84
C ASP A 112 -15.99 -25.11 -2.65
N VAL A 113 -17.28 -25.10 -2.28
CA VAL A 113 -17.75 -25.82 -1.09
C VAL A 113 -17.76 -27.34 -1.28
N LEU A 114 -17.67 -27.81 -2.53
CA LEU A 114 -17.44 -29.21 -2.88
C LEU A 114 -15.95 -29.57 -3.04
N ASN A 115 -15.04 -28.61 -2.83
CA ASN A 115 -13.60 -28.77 -3.04
C ASN A 115 -13.24 -29.27 -4.45
N ARG A 116 -13.99 -28.84 -5.47
CA ARG A 116 -13.76 -29.23 -6.89
C ARG A 116 -12.75 -28.32 -7.60
N GLN A 117 -12.34 -27.22 -6.97
CA GLN A 117 -11.32 -26.31 -7.48
C GLN A 117 -10.42 -25.82 -6.35
N SER A 118 -9.25 -25.29 -6.71
CA SER A 118 -8.32 -24.65 -5.78
C SER A 118 -8.77 -23.23 -5.43
N ILE A 119 -8.29 -22.72 -4.28
CA ILE A 119 -8.61 -21.36 -3.85
C ILE A 119 -8.04 -20.30 -4.80
N ASP A 120 -6.84 -20.52 -5.37
CA ASP A 120 -6.26 -19.65 -6.39
C ASP A 120 -7.16 -19.53 -7.63
N ALA A 121 -7.71 -20.63 -8.13
CA ALA A 121 -8.65 -20.63 -9.24
C ALA A 121 -9.95 -19.87 -8.90
N SER A 122 -10.45 -20.01 -7.67
CA SER A 122 -11.63 -19.28 -7.20
C SER A 122 -11.39 -17.76 -7.10
N LEU A 123 -10.28 -17.36 -6.48
CA LEU A 123 -9.86 -15.95 -6.39
C LEU A 123 -9.78 -15.30 -7.76
N LEU A 124 -9.14 -15.98 -8.72
CA LEU A 124 -9.01 -15.49 -10.08
C LEU A 124 -10.39 -15.36 -10.76
N GLN A 125 -11.26 -16.37 -10.64
CA GLN A 125 -12.60 -16.32 -11.22
C GLN A 125 -13.44 -15.16 -10.68
N VAL A 126 -13.42 -14.94 -9.35
CA VAL A 126 -14.13 -13.82 -8.72
C VAL A 126 -13.59 -12.48 -9.23
N SER A 127 -12.27 -12.34 -9.35
CA SER A 127 -11.64 -11.14 -9.93
C SER A 127 -11.97 -10.91 -11.41
N LEU A 128 -11.97 -11.97 -12.23
CA LEU A 128 -12.29 -11.87 -13.66
C LEU A 128 -13.75 -11.52 -13.88
N LEU A 129 -14.67 -12.09 -13.07
CA LEU A 129 -16.08 -11.71 -13.07
C LEU A 129 -16.26 -10.23 -12.70
N ALA A 130 -15.60 -9.77 -11.63
CA ALA A 130 -15.66 -8.37 -11.21
C ALA A 130 -15.17 -7.42 -12.31
N ASN A 131 -14.01 -7.71 -12.91
CA ASN A 131 -13.49 -6.95 -14.05
C ASN A 131 -14.51 -6.86 -15.20
N ALA A 132 -15.08 -8.00 -15.61
CA ALA A 132 -16.02 -8.06 -16.73
C ALA A 132 -17.31 -7.25 -16.44
N LEU A 133 -17.83 -7.35 -15.21
CA LEU A 133 -19.01 -6.58 -14.78
C LEU A 133 -18.76 -5.06 -14.80
N ILE A 134 -17.60 -4.63 -14.30
CA ILE A 134 -17.20 -3.22 -14.30
C ILE A 134 -17.02 -2.72 -15.74
N GLN A 135 -16.25 -3.45 -16.56
CA GLN A 135 -15.92 -3.05 -17.92
C GLN A 135 -17.17 -2.99 -18.81
N GLN A 136 -18.04 -4.00 -18.78
CA GLN A 136 -19.26 -4.00 -19.59
C GLN A 136 -20.27 -2.94 -19.13
N GLY A 137 -20.37 -2.71 -17.82
CA GLY A 137 -21.15 -1.60 -17.26
C GLY A 137 -20.63 -0.24 -17.75
N TYR A 138 -19.31 -0.05 -17.71
CA TYR A 138 -18.65 1.14 -18.23
C TYR A 138 -18.91 1.34 -19.72
N THR A 139 -18.66 0.33 -20.56
CA THR A 139 -18.81 0.42 -22.02
C THR A 139 -20.24 0.79 -22.42
N TRP A 140 -21.25 0.17 -21.79
CA TRP A 140 -22.65 0.48 -22.07
C TRP A 140 -23.00 1.93 -21.68
N LEU A 141 -22.58 2.38 -20.49
CA LEU A 141 -22.85 3.73 -20.01
C LEU A 141 -22.11 4.80 -20.81
N TYR A 142 -20.86 4.55 -21.20
CA TYR A 142 -20.07 5.43 -22.05
C TYR A 142 -20.75 5.64 -23.39
N SER A 143 -21.16 4.55 -24.07
CA SER A 143 -21.89 4.62 -25.34
C SER A 143 -23.21 5.39 -25.22
N SER A 144 -23.99 5.12 -24.15
CA SER A 144 -25.25 5.81 -23.86
C SER A 144 -25.05 7.31 -23.66
N LEU A 145 -24.03 7.73 -22.91
CA LEU A 145 -23.71 9.15 -22.70
C LEU A 145 -23.19 9.82 -23.97
N CYS A 146 -22.34 9.14 -24.74
CA CYS A 146 -21.83 9.66 -26.01
C CYS A 146 -22.99 9.96 -26.99
N SER A 147 -23.98 9.07 -27.08
CA SER A 147 -25.15 9.29 -27.94
C SER A 147 -25.97 10.54 -27.59
N LYS A 148 -25.92 11.00 -26.33
CA LYS A 148 -26.68 12.15 -25.83
C LYS A 148 -25.86 13.44 -25.85
N HIS A 149 -24.62 13.37 -25.41
CA HIS A 149 -23.77 14.52 -25.11
C HIS A 149 -22.60 14.69 -26.07
N GLY A 150 -22.36 13.73 -26.95
CA GLY A 150 -21.18 13.70 -27.81
C GLY A 150 -20.04 12.93 -27.15
N THR A 151 -19.00 12.68 -27.92
CA THR A 151 -17.85 11.86 -27.50
C THR A 151 -16.74 12.78 -27.00
N PRO A 152 -16.12 12.51 -25.84
CA PRO A 152 -14.88 13.17 -25.43
C PRO A 152 -13.77 12.85 -26.43
N VAL A 153 -13.15 13.87 -27.02
CA VAL A 153 -12.07 13.70 -28.01
C VAL A 153 -10.88 14.53 -27.57
N GLY A 154 -9.70 13.91 -27.51
CA GLY A 154 -8.43 14.56 -27.20
C GLY A 154 -7.44 14.44 -28.36
N SER A 155 -6.16 14.66 -28.06
CA SER A 155 -5.08 14.68 -29.04
C SER A 155 -4.88 13.37 -29.83
N HIS A 156 -5.28 12.22 -29.26
CA HIS A 156 -5.16 10.90 -29.88
C HIS A 156 -6.52 10.30 -30.29
N GLY A 157 -7.58 11.10 -30.37
CA GLY A 157 -8.92 10.65 -30.74
C GLY A 157 -9.86 10.48 -29.54
N PRO A 158 -10.86 9.58 -29.61
CA PRO A 158 -11.81 9.36 -28.52
C PRO A 158 -11.10 9.00 -27.21
N MET A 159 -11.46 9.68 -26.13
CA MET A 159 -10.83 9.46 -24.82
C MET A 159 -11.65 8.52 -23.93
N PRO A 160 -11.04 7.48 -23.34
CA PRO A 160 -11.68 6.66 -22.33
C PRO A 160 -11.66 7.35 -20.96
N MET A 161 -12.53 6.89 -20.06
CA MET A 161 -12.28 7.00 -18.62
C MET A 161 -11.53 5.74 -18.20
N TYR A 162 -10.32 5.86 -17.68
CA TYR A 162 -9.63 4.73 -17.10
C TYR A 162 -10.13 4.43 -15.70
N ILE A 163 -10.25 3.13 -15.43
CA ILE A 163 -10.67 2.58 -14.15
C ILE A 163 -9.49 1.80 -13.58
N LEU A 164 -8.91 2.31 -12.50
CA LEU A 164 -7.90 1.59 -11.74
C LEU A 164 -8.60 0.73 -10.70
N GLY A 165 -8.44 -0.59 -10.81
CA GLY A 165 -8.76 -1.53 -9.76
C GLY A 165 -7.64 -1.53 -8.73
N MET A 166 -7.98 -1.28 -7.47
CA MET A 166 -7.02 -1.20 -6.37
C MET A 166 -7.06 -2.47 -5.51
N GLY A 167 -6.10 -2.60 -4.60
CA GLY A 167 -6.06 -3.68 -3.61
C GLY A 167 -6.20 -5.08 -4.21
N LYS A 168 -7.11 -5.89 -3.66
CA LYS A 168 -7.33 -7.27 -4.11
C LYS A 168 -7.90 -7.37 -5.53
N LEU A 169 -8.68 -6.38 -5.99
CA LEU A 169 -9.19 -6.35 -7.37
C LEU A 169 -8.06 -6.12 -8.38
N GLY A 170 -7.16 -5.19 -8.05
CA GLY A 170 -5.99 -4.89 -8.86
C GLY A 170 -5.03 -6.08 -8.97
N GLY A 171 -4.85 -6.83 -7.88
CA GLY A 171 -4.00 -8.01 -7.83
C GLY A 171 -4.60 -9.33 -8.35
N HIS A 172 -5.81 -9.33 -8.91
CA HIS A 172 -6.53 -10.56 -9.31
C HIS A 172 -6.76 -11.56 -8.16
N GLU A 173 -6.97 -11.03 -6.96
CA GLU A 173 -7.01 -11.77 -5.70
C GLU A 173 -8.28 -11.44 -4.90
N LEU A 174 -9.38 -11.10 -5.58
CA LEU A 174 -10.61 -10.63 -4.95
C LEU A 174 -11.21 -11.73 -4.06
N ASN A 175 -11.59 -11.38 -2.84
CA ASN A 175 -12.34 -12.31 -1.99
C ASN A 175 -13.83 -12.36 -2.46
N PHE A 176 -14.62 -13.26 -1.90
CA PHE A 176 -15.97 -13.51 -2.36
C PHE A 176 -16.92 -12.31 -2.12
N SER A 177 -16.82 -11.67 -0.97
CA SER A 177 -17.66 -10.54 -0.57
C SER A 177 -16.79 -9.40 -0.01
N SER A 178 -16.26 -8.57 -0.91
CA SER A 178 -15.55 -7.32 -0.58
C SER A 178 -16.07 -6.15 -1.38
N ASP A 179 -15.79 -4.98 -0.83
CA ASP A 179 -15.77 -3.74 -1.56
C ASP A 179 -14.76 -3.84 -2.72
N ILE A 180 -15.09 -3.18 -3.83
CA ILE A 180 -14.16 -2.94 -4.94
C ILE A 180 -13.65 -1.51 -4.83
N ASP A 181 -12.35 -1.39 -4.55
CA ASP A 181 -11.66 -0.12 -4.46
C ASP A 181 -11.31 0.36 -5.88
N LEU A 182 -11.86 1.51 -6.30
CA LEU A 182 -11.67 2.06 -7.64
C LEU A 182 -11.14 3.50 -7.61
N ILE A 183 -10.32 3.84 -8.61
CA ILE A 183 -9.94 5.22 -8.94
C ILE A 183 -10.29 5.46 -10.40
N PHE A 184 -10.90 6.62 -10.70
CA PHE A 184 -11.23 7.01 -12.06
C PHE A 184 -10.37 8.18 -12.52
N THR A 185 -9.89 8.11 -13.76
CA THR A 185 -9.08 9.17 -14.38
C THR A 185 -9.35 9.27 -15.88
N TYR A 186 -9.05 10.40 -16.51
CA TYR A 186 -9.19 10.61 -17.95
C TYR A 186 -8.03 11.46 -18.49
N PRO A 187 -7.74 11.45 -19.81
CA PRO A 187 -6.51 12.04 -20.31
C PRO A 187 -6.46 13.57 -20.25
N GLU A 188 -7.31 14.26 -21.03
CA GLU A 188 -7.14 15.69 -21.30
C GLU A 188 -8.43 16.49 -21.03
N LYS A 189 -8.28 17.76 -20.62
CA LYS A 189 -9.40 18.73 -20.54
C LYS A 189 -9.94 19.05 -21.94
N GLY A 190 -11.20 19.49 -21.99
CA GLY A 190 -11.85 19.85 -23.25
C GLY A 190 -13.36 19.69 -23.19
N GLU A 191 -13.98 19.60 -24.35
CA GLU A 191 -15.42 19.44 -24.51
C GLU A 191 -15.77 18.31 -25.50
N THR A 192 -16.88 17.63 -25.22
CA THR A 192 -17.40 16.55 -26.07
C THR A 192 -17.83 17.04 -27.44
N GLN A 193 -17.59 16.23 -28.48
CA GLN A 193 -17.92 16.55 -29.87
C GLN A 193 -19.03 15.66 -30.43
N GLY A 194 -19.87 16.20 -31.33
CA GLY A 194 -20.89 15.43 -32.07
C GLY A 194 -22.20 15.13 -31.32
N GLY A 195 -22.41 15.70 -30.14
CA GLY A 195 -23.63 15.55 -29.35
C GLY A 195 -24.71 16.59 -29.59
N LYS A 196 -25.93 16.33 -29.10
CA LYS A 196 -27.01 17.35 -29.08
C LYS A 196 -26.68 18.55 -28.20
N LYS A 197 -25.90 18.33 -27.14
CA LYS A 197 -25.41 19.33 -26.20
C LYS A 197 -24.01 18.96 -25.73
N SER A 198 -23.03 19.82 -26.06
CA SER A 198 -21.65 19.71 -25.59
C SER A 198 -21.59 19.78 -24.06
N LEU A 199 -20.69 18.99 -23.47
CA LEU A 199 -20.30 19.03 -22.07
C LEU A 199 -18.79 19.12 -21.97
N GLU A 200 -18.32 19.83 -20.96
CA GLU A 200 -16.95 19.74 -20.50
C GLU A 200 -16.60 18.29 -20.10
N HIS A 201 -15.39 17.83 -20.44
CA HIS A 201 -14.92 16.48 -20.15
C HIS A 201 -15.06 16.12 -18.66
N GLN A 202 -14.69 17.03 -17.75
CA GLN A 202 -14.85 16.83 -16.31
C GLN A 202 -16.30 16.50 -15.93
N GLN A 203 -17.27 17.22 -16.51
CA GLN A 203 -18.70 16.99 -16.24
C GLN A 203 -19.18 15.68 -16.87
N PHE A 204 -18.75 15.37 -18.09
CA PHE A 204 -19.08 14.11 -18.77
C PHE A 204 -18.59 12.90 -17.96
N PHE A 205 -17.30 12.87 -17.61
CA PHE A 205 -16.70 11.76 -16.89
C PHE A 205 -17.18 11.65 -15.45
N THR A 206 -17.44 12.77 -14.76
CA THR A 206 -18.08 12.74 -13.43
C THR A 206 -19.46 12.10 -13.48
N ARG A 207 -20.28 12.41 -14.49
CA ARG A 207 -21.60 11.78 -14.68
C ARG A 207 -21.48 10.30 -15.01
N LEU A 208 -20.52 9.92 -15.86
CA LEU A 208 -20.25 8.52 -16.19
C LEU A 208 -19.86 7.72 -14.95
N ALA A 209 -18.93 8.23 -14.15
CA ALA A 209 -18.49 7.64 -12.90
C ALA A 209 -19.65 7.46 -11.91
N GLN A 210 -20.47 8.49 -11.71
CA GLN A 210 -21.65 8.42 -10.82
C GLN A 210 -22.65 7.35 -11.28
N LYS A 211 -22.93 7.26 -12.58
CA LYS A 211 -23.84 6.24 -13.14
C LYS A 211 -23.27 4.83 -13.00
N LEU A 212 -21.97 4.65 -13.20
CA LEU A 212 -21.30 3.37 -13.03
C LEU A 212 -21.35 2.91 -11.57
N ILE A 213 -20.99 3.80 -10.63
CA ILE A 213 -21.11 3.53 -9.20
C ILE A 213 -22.55 3.17 -8.84
N GLN A 214 -23.54 3.91 -9.35
CA GLN A 214 -24.95 3.61 -9.09
C GLN A 214 -25.38 2.24 -9.61
N ALA A 215 -24.95 1.86 -10.83
CA ALA A 215 -25.26 0.57 -11.42
C ALA A 215 -24.68 -0.59 -10.59
N LEU A 216 -23.46 -0.43 -10.08
CA LEU A 216 -22.76 -1.45 -9.29
C LEU A 216 -23.22 -1.51 -7.83
N ASN A 217 -23.38 -0.36 -7.18
CA ASN A 217 -23.50 -0.22 -5.71
C ASN A 217 -24.95 -0.24 -5.19
N LYS A 218 -25.94 0.14 -6.02
CA LYS A 218 -27.33 0.19 -5.55
C LYS A 218 -27.84 -1.20 -5.16
N VAL A 219 -28.44 -1.33 -3.98
CA VAL A 219 -29.12 -2.56 -3.54
C VAL A 219 -30.56 -2.55 -4.06
N THR A 220 -30.99 -3.64 -4.69
CA THR A 220 -32.36 -3.85 -5.17
C THR A 220 -32.87 -5.23 -4.72
N VAL A 221 -34.08 -5.62 -5.15
CA VAL A 221 -34.62 -6.97 -4.93
C VAL A 221 -33.74 -8.08 -5.51
N ASP A 222 -32.98 -7.75 -6.56
CA ASP A 222 -32.00 -8.63 -7.21
C ASP A 222 -30.62 -8.54 -6.54
N GLY A 223 -30.52 -7.90 -5.37
CA GLY A 223 -29.28 -7.72 -4.62
C GLY A 223 -28.42 -6.55 -5.10
N GLN A 224 -27.11 -6.73 -5.06
CA GLN A 224 -26.09 -5.74 -5.40
C GLN A 224 -25.03 -6.40 -6.30
N VAL A 225 -24.37 -5.62 -7.17
CA VAL A 225 -23.22 -6.14 -7.95
C VAL A 225 -21.99 -6.17 -7.05
N TYR A 226 -21.52 -4.99 -6.63
CA TYR A 226 -20.45 -4.81 -5.64
C TYR A 226 -20.65 -3.52 -4.86
N ARG A 227 -20.15 -3.49 -3.61
CA ARG A 227 -19.94 -2.24 -2.88
C ARG A 227 -18.74 -1.54 -3.51
N VAL A 228 -18.88 -0.27 -3.86
CA VAL A 228 -17.80 0.49 -4.50
C VAL A 228 -17.20 1.45 -3.49
N ASP A 229 -15.89 1.35 -3.28
CA ASP A 229 -15.12 2.26 -2.45
C ASP A 229 -14.24 3.15 -3.34
N MET A 230 -14.34 4.46 -3.14
CA MET A 230 -13.61 5.48 -3.90
C MET A 230 -12.59 6.24 -3.02
N ARG A 231 -12.36 5.82 -1.77
CA ARG A 231 -11.58 6.58 -0.78
C ARG A 231 -10.09 6.64 -1.07
N LEU A 232 -9.57 5.71 -1.88
CA LEU A 232 -8.16 5.69 -2.29
C LEU A 232 -7.82 6.69 -3.41
N ARG A 233 -8.81 7.40 -3.97
CA ARG A 233 -8.56 8.42 -5.00
C ARG A 233 -7.82 9.63 -4.42
N PRO A 234 -7.09 10.41 -5.24
CA PRO A 234 -6.46 11.65 -4.79
C PRO A 234 -7.40 12.57 -4.03
N PHE A 235 -6.90 13.16 -2.94
CA PHE A 235 -7.67 13.98 -1.97
C PHE A 235 -8.78 13.23 -1.21
N GLY A 236 -8.85 11.90 -1.32
CA GLY A 236 -9.79 11.06 -0.58
C GLY A 236 -11.26 11.40 -0.84
N GLU A 237 -12.09 11.34 0.20
CA GLU A 237 -13.54 11.60 0.10
C GLU A 237 -13.87 13.03 -0.34
N SER A 238 -13.02 14.00 0.01
CA SER A 238 -13.18 15.42 -0.34
C SER A 238 -12.74 15.74 -1.77
N GLY A 239 -12.07 14.81 -2.45
CA GLY A 239 -11.56 14.98 -3.80
C GLY A 239 -12.62 14.84 -4.90
N PRO A 240 -12.34 15.37 -6.10
CA PRO A 240 -13.16 15.10 -7.28
C PRO A 240 -13.26 13.58 -7.54
N LEU A 241 -14.39 13.15 -8.09
CA LEU A 241 -14.64 11.72 -8.34
C LEU A 241 -13.76 11.17 -9.47
N VAL A 242 -13.39 12.02 -10.42
CA VAL A 242 -12.55 11.71 -11.58
C VAL A 242 -11.58 12.87 -11.78
N LEU A 243 -10.31 12.59 -12.04
CA LEU A 243 -9.26 13.56 -12.34
C LEU A 243 -8.77 13.42 -13.78
N HIS A 244 -8.27 14.51 -14.35
CA HIS A 244 -7.48 14.43 -15.59
C HIS A 244 -6.03 14.09 -15.26
N PHE A 245 -5.24 13.67 -16.26
CA PHE A 245 -3.87 13.23 -16.05
C PHE A 245 -2.97 14.29 -15.42
N ASP A 246 -2.98 15.54 -15.92
CA ASP A 246 -2.13 16.60 -15.36
C ASP A 246 -2.37 16.79 -13.85
N ALA A 247 -3.64 16.93 -13.42
CA ALA A 247 -3.94 17.07 -11.99
C ALA A 247 -3.64 15.81 -11.16
N MET A 248 -3.70 14.63 -11.77
CA MET A 248 -3.30 13.39 -11.09
C MET A 248 -1.78 13.31 -10.93
N GLU A 249 -1.02 13.74 -11.95
CA GLU A 249 0.42 13.85 -11.90
C GLU A 249 0.87 14.87 -10.85
N ASP A 250 0.33 16.09 -10.90
CA ASP A 250 0.61 17.15 -9.91
C ASP A 250 0.37 16.65 -8.48
N TYR A 251 -0.75 15.96 -8.23
CA TYR A 251 -1.06 15.42 -6.90
C TYR A 251 -0.02 14.40 -6.43
N TYR A 252 0.32 13.41 -7.27
CA TYR A 252 1.25 12.36 -6.86
C TYR A 252 2.70 12.85 -6.75
N GLN A 253 3.08 13.87 -7.53
CA GLN A 253 4.39 14.50 -7.44
C GLN A 253 4.51 15.37 -6.18
N GLU A 254 3.53 16.21 -5.89
CA GLU A 254 3.62 17.22 -4.83
C GLU A 254 3.11 16.73 -3.47
N GLN A 255 2.03 15.94 -3.44
CA GLN A 255 1.28 15.60 -2.22
C GLN A 255 1.26 14.10 -1.91
N GLY A 256 1.70 13.26 -2.85
CA GLY A 256 1.63 11.81 -2.77
C GLY A 256 2.37 11.22 -1.56
N ARG A 257 1.61 10.59 -0.66
CA ARG A 257 2.06 10.04 0.61
C ARG A 257 2.63 8.63 0.46
N HIS A 258 3.49 8.21 1.38
CA HIS A 258 4.10 6.88 1.35
C HIS A 258 3.07 5.73 1.39
N TRP A 259 1.99 5.87 2.16
CA TRP A 259 0.93 4.85 2.18
C TRP A 259 0.16 4.79 0.85
N GLU A 260 0.08 5.89 0.10
CA GLU A 260 -0.54 5.90 -1.24
C GLU A 260 0.34 5.12 -2.22
N ARG A 261 1.67 5.22 -2.13
CA ARG A 261 2.59 4.37 -2.91
C ARG A 261 2.33 2.89 -2.63
N PHE A 262 2.19 2.54 -1.34
CA PHE A 262 1.87 1.18 -0.92
C PHE A 262 0.53 0.68 -1.50
N ALA A 263 -0.50 1.53 -1.55
CA ALA A 263 -1.76 1.19 -2.20
C ALA A 263 -1.63 1.06 -3.74
N MET A 264 -0.86 1.94 -4.37
CA MET A 264 -0.62 1.99 -5.82
C MET A 264 0.19 0.80 -6.34
N VAL A 265 0.92 0.07 -5.47
CA VAL A 265 1.54 -1.22 -5.81
C VAL A 265 0.52 -2.16 -6.44
N LYS A 266 -0.73 -2.15 -5.97
CA LYS A 266 -1.82 -2.99 -6.48
C LYS A 266 -2.63 -2.36 -7.61
N ALA A 267 -2.43 -1.07 -7.94
CA ALA A 267 -3.22 -0.40 -8.96
C ALA A 267 -3.06 -1.04 -10.35
N ARG A 268 -4.17 -1.44 -10.96
CA ARG A 268 -4.21 -2.01 -12.32
C ARG A 268 -5.33 -1.39 -13.14
N VAL A 269 -5.04 -1.03 -14.39
CA VAL A 269 -6.06 -0.58 -15.34
C VAL A 269 -6.99 -1.77 -15.67
N ILE A 270 -8.30 -1.62 -15.41
CA ILE A 270 -9.29 -2.67 -15.67
C ILE A 270 -9.68 -2.69 -17.14
N ASN A 271 -9.96 -1.52 -17.70
CA ASN A 271 -10.36 -1.32 -19.09
C ASN A 271 -9.16 -0.93 -19.96
N SER A 272 -8.10 -1.74 -19.88
CA SER A 272 -6.89 -1.57 -20.71
C SER A 272 -7.27 -1.66 -22.20
N ASP A 273 -6.69 -0.75 -22.98
CA ASP A 273 -6.93 -0.62 -24.42
C ASP A 273 -5.63 -0.53 -25.23
N ASP A 274 -4.47 -0.68 -24.56
CA ASP A 274 -3.13 -0.61 -25.14
C ASP A 274 -2.88 0.69 -25.93
N SER A 275 -3.62 1.75 -25.62
CA SER A 275 -3.52 3.03 -26.34
C SER A 275 -2.39 3.91 -25.83
N SER A 276 -2.06 4.96 -26.59
CA SER A 276 -1.12 6.01 -26.15
C SER A 276 -1.57 6.68 -24.85
N TYR A 277 -2.87 6.73 -24.58
CA TYR A 277 -3.40 7.27 -23.34
C TYR A 277 -3.13 6.37 -22.14
N GLU A 278 -3.19 5.05 -22.32
CA GLU A 278 -2.84 4.11 -21.25
C GLU A 278 -1.33 4.18 -20.96
N ALA A 279 -0.51 4.25 -22.00
CA ALA A 279 0.94 4.43 -21.85
C ALA A 279 1.29 5.73 -21.08
N ALA A 280 0.59 6.84 -21.38
CA ALA A 280 0.75 8.10 -20.65
C ALA A 280 0.36 7.96 -19.17
N LEU A 281 -0.75 7.27 -18.87
CA LEU A 281 -1.13 6.99 -17.48
C LEU A 281 -0.08 6.16 -16.75
N GLN A 282 0.45 5.11 -17.38
CA GLN A 282 1.52 4.28 -16.78
C GLN A 282 2.80 5.09 -16.53
N ALA A 283 3.13 6.06 -17.39
CA ALA A 283 4.26 6.96 -17.22
C ALA A 283 4.11 7.86 -15.98
N ILE A 284 2.89 8.15 -15.53
CA ILE A 284 2.61 8.88 -14.29
C ILE A 284 2.67 7.93 -13.08
N LEU A 285 1.99 6.78 -13.15
CA LEU A 285 1.81 5.91 -11.98
C LEU A 285 3.08 5.12 -11.61
N THR A 286 3.87 4.68 -12.60
CA THR A 286 5.04 3.82 -12.37
C THR A 286 6.13 4.54 -11.58
N PRO A 287 6.57 5.76 -11.94
CA PRO A 287 7.60 6.48 -11.17
C PRO A 287 7.12 6.88 -9.77
N PHE A 288 5.82 7.13 -9.60
CA PHE A 288 5.23 7.34 -8.29
C PHE A 288 5.26 6.07 -7.42
N THR A 289 4.97 4.91 -8.00
CA THR A 289 4.88 3.66 -7.23
C THR A 289 6.26 3.08 -6.94
N PHE A 290 7.13 2.99 -7.95
CA PHE A 290 8.40 2.28 -7.91
C PHE A 290 9.57 3.24 -8.15
N ARG A 291 10.14 3.76 -7.07
CA ARG A 291 11.30 4.66 -7.14
C ARG A 291 12.57 3.89 -7.51
N ARG A 292 13.36 4.41 -8.45
CA ARG A 292 14.67 3.83 -8.81
C ARG A 292 15.71 3.97 -7.69
N TYR A 293 15.61 5.03 -6.91
CA TYR A 293 16.46 5.30 -5.76
C TYR A 293 15.66 5.10 -4.49
N LEU A 294 16.13 4.17 -3.66
CA LEU A 294 15.63 4.01 -2.30
C LEU A 294 16.25 5.11 -1.45
N ASP A 295 15.40 5.97 -0.88
CA ASP A 295 15.79 6.89 0.17
C ASP A 295 15.40 6.30 1.53
N PHE A 296 16.16 6.66 2.58
CA PHE A 296 15.89 6.24 3.95
C PHE A 296 14.45 6.57 4.39
N THR A 297 13.87 7.66 3.85
CA THR A 297 12.47 8.04 4.08
C THR A 297 11.45 6.95 3.68
N THR A 298 11.75 6.15 2.66
CA THR A 298 10.90 5.02 2.24
C THR A 298 10.95 3.88 3.27
N LEU A 299 12.14 3.56 3.80
CA LEU A 299 12.28 2.53 4.84
C LEU A 299 11.60 2.94 6.15
N ASP A 300 11.74 4.20 6.54
CA ASP A 300 11.07 4.71 7.74
C ASP A 300 9.56 4.80 7.58
N ALA A 301 9.07 5.11 6.38
CA ALA A 301 7.65 5.01 6.09
C ALA A 301 7.13 3.57 6.25
N LEU A 302 7.87 2.57 5.79
CA LEU A 302 7.54 1.16 5.99
C LEU A 302 7.55 0.79 7.49
N ARG A 303 8.56 1.21 8.25
CA ARG A 303 8.61 1.01 9.72
C ARG A 303 7.41 1.65 10.42
N ASN A 304 7.06 2.87 10.07
CA ASN A 304 5.91 3.57 10.64
C ASN A 304 4.60 2.84 10.31
N MET A 305 4.42 2.35 9.08
CA MET A 305 3.26 1.55 8.70
C MET A 305 3.21 0.21 9.47
N LYS A 306 4.35 -0.46 9.66
CA LYS A 306 4.47 -1.67 10.51
C LYS A 306 4.03 -1.38 11.94
N LYS A 307 4.53 -0.29 12.56
CA LYS A 307 4.15 0.15 13.92
C LYS A 307 2.65 0.45 14.03
N LEU A 308 2.04 1.07 13.02
CA LEU A 308 0.59 1.33 12.97
C LEU A 308 -0.22 0.02 12.91
N ILE A 309 0.20 -0.95 12.08
CA ILE A 309 -0.43 -2.27 12.00
C ILE A 309 -0.39 -2.98 13.36
N ALA A 310 0.79 -3.06 13.99
CA ALA A 310 0.98 -3.69 15.29
C ALA A 310 0.17 -3.01 16.40
N THR A 311 0.12 -1.68 16.40
CA THR A 311 -0.67 -0.90 17.36
C THR A 311 -2.17 -1.15 17.19
N GLU A 312 -2.66 -1.24 15.95
CA GLU A 312 -4.07 -1.49 15.69
C GLU A 312 -4.51 -2.91 16.11
N ILE A 313 -3.62 -3.90 15.90
CA ILE A 313 -3.83 -5.28 16.39
C ILE A 313 -4.00 -5.29 17.90
N ARG A 314 -3.06 -4.66 18.64
CA ARG A 314 -3.10 -4.57 20.11
C ARG A 314 -4.35 -3.84 20.62
N ARG A 315 -4.69 -2.70 20.00
CA ARG A 315 -5.83 -1.86 20.42
C ARG A 315 -7.16 -2.58 20.30
N ARG A 316 -7.38 -3.29 19.19
CA ARG A 316 -8.69 -3.89 18.88
C ARG A 316 -8.89 -5.30 19.48
N LYS A 317 -7.85 -5.93 20.06
CA LYS A 317 -7.90 -7.29 20.62
C LYS A 317 -8.53 -8.31 19.65
N LEU A 318 -8.14 -8.24 18.37
CA LEU A 318 -8.73 -9.00 17.27
C LEU A 318 -8.23 -10.45 17.23
N ASN A 319 -8.58 -11.25 18.24
CA ASN A 319 -8.10 -12.63 18.35
C ASN A 319 -8.79 -13.58 17.36
N ASN A 320 -9.99 -13.23 16.89
CA ASN A 320 -10.81 -14.10 16.01
C ASN A 320 -10.90 -13.55 14.58
N ASN A 321 -10.00 -12.66 14.15
CA ASN A 321 -10.06 -12.05 12.82
C ASN A 321 -8.86 -12.46 11.95
N ILE A 322 -9.13 -13.24 10.90
CA ILE A 322 -8.09 -13.83 10.03
C ILE A 322 -7.37 -12.83 9.13
N LYS A 323 -7.90 -11.61 8.97
CA LYS A 323 -7.32 -10.57 8.12
C LYS A 323 -6.52 -9.56 8.93
N LEU A 324 -7.08 -9.10 10.04
CA LEU A 324 -6.58 -8.00 10.83
C LEU A 324 -5.88 -8.43 12.13
N GLY A 325 -6.00 -9.69 12.55
CA GLY A 325 -5.26 -10.23 13.68
C GLY A 325 -3.76 -10.38 13.38
N ALA A 326 -2.96 -10.60 14.42
CA ALA A 326 -1.54 -10.93 14.28
C ALA A 326 -1.38 -12.19 13.43
N GLY A 327 -0.51 -12.15 12.42
CA GLY A 327 -0.37 -13.26 11.47
C GLY A 327 -1.47 -13.36 10.42
N GLY A 328 -2.34 -12.35 10.31
CA GLY A 328 -3.45 -12.37 9.35
C GLY A 328 -3.03 -12.08 7.91
N ILE A 329 -4.00 -12.16 7.00
CA ILE A 329 -3.83 -11.90 5.55
C ILE A 329 -3.09 -10.57 5.29
N ARG A 330 -3.39 -9.53 6.08
CA ARG A 330 -2.78 -8.20 5.91
C ARG A 330 -1.27 -8.19 6.17
N GLU A 331 -0.77 -9.02 7.07
CA GLU A 331 0.67 -9.08 7.35
C GLU A 331 1.44 -9.73 6.18
N VAL A 332 0.86 -10.73 5.51
CA VAL A 332 1.45 -11.30 4.27
C VAL A 332 1.45 -10.27 3.13
N GLU A 333 0.34 -9.53 2.98
CA GLU A 333 0.25 -8.43 1.99
C GLU A 333 1.32 -7.38 2.26
N PHE A 334 1.48 -6.99 3.54
CA PHE A 334 2.52 -6.07 3.96
C PHE A 334 3.93 -6.58 3.70
N PHE A 335 4.19 -7.87 3.95
CA PHE A 335 5.46 -8.51 3.67
C PHE A 335 5.86 -8.37 2.20
N ALA A 336 5.03 -8.87 1.29
CA ALA A 336 5.33 -8.84 -0.14
C ALA A 336 5.46 -7.40 -0.66
N GLN A 337 4.50 -6.52 -0.32
CA GLN A 337 4.48 -5.15 -0.83
C GLN A 337 5.63 -4.29 -0.32
N SER A 338 6.16 -4.56 0.89
CA SER A 338 7.35 -3.88 1.42
C SER A 338 8.55 -4.11 0.51
N PHE A 339 8.80 -5.36 0.11
CA PHE A 339 9.88 -5.67 -0.83
C PHE A 339 9.61 -5.09 -2.23
N GLN A 340 8.36 -5.04 -2.69
CA GLN A 340 8.03 -4.37 -3.96
C GLN A 340 8.39 -2.88 -3.94
N LEU A 341 8.16 -2.19 -2.83
CA LEU A 341 8.53 -0.77 -2.70
C LEU A 341 10.05 -0.57 -2.60
N ILE A 342 10.75 -1.50 -1.95
CA ILE A 342 12.22 -1.43 -1.77
C ILE A 342 12.96 -1.75 -3.08
N HIS A 343 12.55 -2.82 -3.77
CA HIS A 343 13.29 -3.38 -4.91
C HIS A 343 12.62 -3.16 -6.27
N GLY A 344 11.30 -2.93 -6.31
CA GLY A 344 10.54 -2.91 -7.57
C GLY A 344 10.93 -1.81 -8.55
N GLY A 345 11.60 -0.75 -8.11
CA GLY A 345 12.16 0.26 -9.01
C GLY A 345 13.39 -0.21 -9.80
N ARG A 346 14.09 -1.23 -9.31
CA ARG A 346 15.27 -1.84 -9.96
C ARG A 346 14.93 -3.19 -10.60
N GLU A 347 14.00 -3.92 -10.00
CA GLU A 347 13.56 -5.24 -10.43
C GLU A 347 12.12 -5.19 -11.01
N PRO A 348 11.95 -5.13 -12.35
CA PRO A 348 10.63 -5.07 -12.97
C PRO A 348 9.72 -6.27 -12.65
N SER A 349 10.31 -7.44 -12.39
CA SER A 349 9.59 -8.66 -11.96
C SER A 349 8.78 -8.44 -10.67
N LEU A 350 9.23 -7.54 -9.80
CA LEU A 350 8.56 -7.17 -8.55
C LEU A 350 7.49 -6.07 -8.72
N GLN A 351 7.23 -5.60 -9.94
CA GLN A 351 6.16 -4.63 -10.19
C GLN A 351 4.78 -5.29 -10.40
N SER A 352 4.73 -6.61 -10.32
CA SER A 352 3.48 -7.38 -10.41
C SER A 352 2.42 -6.91 -9.42
N LYS A 353 1.15 -6.95 -9.84
CA LYS A 353 0.02 -6.62 -8.98
C LYS A 353 -0.43 -7.83 -8.15
N SER A 354 -0.13 -9.06 -8.55
CA SER A 354 -0.49 -10.27 -7.79
C SER A 354 0.56 -10.58 -6.72
N LEU A 355 0.09 -10.82 -5.49
CA LEU A 355 0.90 -11.26 -4.35
C LEU A 355 1.61 -12.58 -4.66
N LEU A 356 0.92 -13.57 -5.22
CA LEU A 356 1.53 -14.87 -5.51
C LEU A 356 2.66 -14.75 -6.55
N THR A 357 2.46 -13.94 -7.58
CA THR A 357 3.52 -13.64 -8.56
C THR A 357 4.68 -12.89 -7.91
N THR A 358 4.40 -11.94 -7.02
CA THR A 358 5.44 -11.21 -6.27
C THR A 358 6.25 -12.14 -5.38
N LEU A 359 5.60 -13.04 -4.63
CA LEU A 359 6.29 -14.03 -3.80
C LEU A 359 7.24 -14.91 -4.63
N LYS A 360 6.77 -15.39 -5.80
CA LYS A 360 7.60 -16.14 -6.75
C LYS A 360 8.79 -15.31 -7.26
N ALA A 361 8.56 -14.03 -7.56
CA ALA A 361 9.64 -13.14 -7.98
C ALA A 361 10.65 -12.87 -6.84
N LEU A 362 10.23 -12.79 -5.58
CA LEU A 362 11.16 -12.64 -4.45
C LEU A 362 12.09 -13.84 -4.30
N GLU A 363 11.55 -15.05 -4.51
CA GLU A 363 12.33 -16.29 -4.56
C GLU A 363 13.28 -16.31 -5.77
N GLU A 364 12.78 -16.05 -6.98
CA GLU A 364 13.57 -16.11 -8.23
C GLU A 364 14.72 -15.09 -8.26
N ASN A 365 14.62 -14.00 -7.50
CA ASN A 365 15.67 -12.98 -7.37
C ASN A 365 16.54 -13.16 -6.11
N GLU A 366 16.36 -14.26 -5.37
CA GLU A 366 17.12 -14.58 -4.15
C GLU A 366 17.04 -13.49 -3.07
N ILE A 367 15.94 -12.71 -3.05
CA ILE A 367 15.72 -11.64 -2.06
C ILE A 367 15.19 -12.24 -0.75
N VAL A 368 14.42 -13.32 -0.85
CA VAL A 368 13.85 -14.06 0.28
C VAL A 368 14.10 -15.54 0.06
N GLU A 369 14.47 -16.24 1.14
CA GLU A 369 14.71 -17.69 1.13
C GLU A 369 13.47 -18.47 0.64
N ASN A 370 13.71 -19.53 -0.15
CA ASN A 370 12.66 -20.36 -0.74
C ASN A 370 11.71 -20.92 0.33
N GLU A 371 12.25 -21.36 1.47
CA GLU A 371 11.48 -21.91 2.57
C GLU A 371 10.47 -20.90 3.13
N VAL A 372 10.87 -19.64 3.26
CA VAL A 372 10.01 -18.54 3.74
C VAL A 372 8.91 -18.23 2.72
N VAL A 373 9.28 -18.15 1.44
CA VAL A 373 8.33 -17.87 0.35
C VAL A 373 7.26 -18.96 0.25
N GLU A 374 7.67 -20.23 0.26
CA GLU A 374 6.72 -21.34 0.15
C GLU A 374 5.83 -21.45 1.39
N ALA A 375 6.37 -21.21 2.59
CA ALA A 375 5.57 -21.13 3.81
C ALA A 375 4.52 -20.01 3.73
N LEU A 376 4.92 -18.78 3.39
CA LEU A 376 4.00 -17.64 3.26
C LEU A 376 2.93 -17.88 2.19
N LYS A 377 3.28 -18.51 1.07
CA LYS A 377 2.35 -18.86 0.00
C LYS A 377 1.29 -19.85 0.48
N GLN A 378 1.71 -20.95 1.13
CA GLN A 378 0.79 -21.95 1.68
C GLN A 378 -0.13 -21.33 2.74
N ASP A 379 0.43 -20.53 3.63
CA ASP A 379 -0.26 -19.89 4.74
C ASP A 379 -1.27 -18.84 4.24
N TYR A 380 -0.87 -18.04 3.25
CA TYR A 380 -1.77 -17.11 2.58
C TYR A 380 -2.95 -17.83 1.93
N LEU A 381 -2.70 -18.86 1.11
CA LEU A 381 -3.77 -19.60 0.43
C LEU A 381 -4.71 -20.28 1.44
N PHE A 382 -4.19 -20.80 2.55
CA PHE A 382 -4.99 -21.32 3.65
C PHE A 382 -5.92 -20.23 4.22
N LEU A 383 -5.38 -19.07 4.60
CA LEU A 383 -6.18 -17.97 5.14
C LEU A 383 -7.20 -17.42 4.12
N ARG A 384 -6.84 -17.36 2.84
CA ARG A 384 -7.77 -16.98 1.76
C ARG A 384 -8.91 -17.98 1.62
N LYS A 385 -8.65 -19.28 1.77
CA LYS A 385 -9.68 -20.32 1.72
C LYS A 385 -10.63 -20.23 2.91
N VAL A 386 -10.11 -19.95 4.11
CA VAL A 386 -10.94 -19.66 5.28
C VAL A 386 -11.80 -18.43 5.02
N GLU A 387 -11.21 -17.32 4.56
CA GLU A 387 -11.94 -16.08 4.23
C GLU A 387 -13.07 -16.31 3.23
N HIS A 388 -12.78 -17.01 2.12
CA HIS A 388 -13.79 -17.34 1.11
C HIS A 388 -14.92 -18.18 1.70
N THR A 389 -14.60 -19.24 2.44
CA THR A 389 -15.60 -20.14 3.03
C THR A 389 -16.53 -19.38 3.98
N LEU A 390 -15.99 -18.49 4.81
CA LEU A 390 -16.78 -17.65 5.71
C LEU A 390 -17.75 -16.74 4.95
N GLN A 391 -17.27 -16.11 3.88
CA GLN A 391 -18.05 -15.16 3.09
C GLN A 391 -19.11 -15.87 2.23
N GLN A 392 -18.76 -17.02 1.65
CA GLN A 392 -19.62 -17.84 0.79
C GLN A 392 -20.80 -18.47 1.52
N TYR A 393 -20.74 -18.59 2.85
CA TYR A 393 -21.85 -19.13 3.63
C TYR A 393 -23.15 -18.35 3.38
N ARG A 394 -23.08 -17.01 3.36
CA ARG A 394 -24.26 -16.13 3.18
C ARG A 394 -24.04 -14.94 2.24
N ASP A 395 -22.95 -14.92 1.47
CA ASP A 395 -22.51 -13.77 0.68
C ASP A 395 -22.38 -12.49 1.54
N GLN A 396 -21.65 -12.62 2.66
CA GLN A 396 -21.47 -11.55 3.63
C GLN A 396 -20.00 -11.18 3.78
N GLN A 397 -19.73 -9.89 3.96
CA GLN A 397 -18.38 -9.38 4.22
C GLN A 397 -18.03 -9.65 5.68
N THR A 398 -17.34 -10.76 5.91
CA THR A 398 -16.78 -11.12 7.22
C THR A 398 -15.36 -11.62 7.05
N GLN A 399 -14.54 -11.36 8.08
CA GLN A 399 -13.23 -11.97 8.30
C GLN A 399 -13.11 -12.46 9.74
N THR A 400 -14.24 -12.55 10.47
CA THR A 400 -14.30 -13.01 11.85
C THR A 400 -14.77 -14.45 11.86
N LEU A 401 -14.11 -15.29 12.65
CA LEU A 401 -14.48 -16.69 12.82
C LEU A 401 -15.91 -16.84 13.38
N PRO A 402 -16.65 -17.89 13.00
CA PRO A 402 -18.06 -18.02 13.34
C PRO A 402 -18.26 -18.46 14.80
N GLU A 403 -19.33 -17.97 15.39
CA GLU A 403 -19.82 -18.43 16.71
C GLU A 403 -20.90 -19.51 16.58
N ASP A 404 -21.66 -19.47 15.49
CA ASP A 404 -22.73 -20.41 15.16
C ASP A 404 -22.17 -21.80 14.83
N GLU A 405 -22.74 -22.84 15.45
CA GLU A 405 -22.27 -24.22 15.30
C GLU A 405 -22.47 -24.76 13.88
N ASP A 406 -23.58 -24.40 13.22
CA ASP A 406 -23.87 -24.82 11.85
C ASP A 406 -22.84 -24.22 10.86
N GLN A 407 -22.49 -22.94 11.04
CA GLN A 407 -21.44 -22.30 10.25
C GLN A 407 -20.04 -22.84 10.56
N ARG A 408 -19.74 -23.16 11.83
CA ARG A 408 -18.48 -23.83 12.21
C ARG A 408 -18.35 -25.20 11.54
N GLN A 409 -19.43 -25.98 11.53
CA GLN A 409 -19.47 -27.29 10.90
C GLN A 409 -19.25 -27.19 9.39
N ALA A 410 -19.94 -26.26 8.72
CA ALA A 410 -19.72 -25.99 7.30
C ALA A 410 -18.26 -25.61 7.00
N LEU A 411 -17.66 -24.75 7.83
CA LEU A 411 -16.27 -24.32 7.68
C LEU A 411 -15.30 -25.50 7.77
N ILE A 412 -15.37 -26.31 8.83
CA ILE A 412 -14.44 -27.44 9.00
C ILE A 412 -14.61 -28.50 7.93
N GLU A 413 -15.82 -28.73 7.44
CA GLU A 413 -16.08 -29.68 6.36
C GLU A 413 -15.47 -29.23 5.02
N VAL A 414 -15.56 -27.95 4.70
CA VAL A 414 -14.92 -27.39 3.49
C VAL A 414 -13.40 -27.39 3.65
N MET A 415 -12.90 -27.03 4.84
CA MET A 415 -11.48 -26.99 5.14
C MET A 415 -10.85 -28.38 5.33
N GLY A 416 -11.65 -29.43 5.52
CA GLY A 416 -11.19 -30.81 5.65
C GLY A 416 -10.73 -31.20 7.07
N PHE A 417 -11.19 -30.50 8.11
CA PHE A 417 -10.86 -30.80 9.51
C PHE A 417 -11.94 -31.65 10.18
N PRO A 418 -11.57 -32.58 11.08
CA PRO A 418 -12.54 -33.46 11.73
C PRO A 418 -13.33 -32.78 12.85
N ASN A 419 -12.79 -31.69 13.43
CA ASN A 419 -13.47 -30.88 14.43
C ASN A 419 -12.90 -29.46 14.47
N TYR A 420 -13.67 -28.55 15.08
CA TYR A 420 -13.32 -27.13 15.15
C TYR A 420 -12.06 -26.84 15.99
N ALA A 421 -11.79 -27.63 17.03
CA ALA A 421 -10.59 -27.43 17.85
C ALA A 421 -9.29 -27.68 17.07
N GLN A 422 -9.24 -28.74 16.25
CA GLN A 422 -8.09 -29.02 15.38
C GLN A 422 -7.92 -27.97 14.29
N PHE A 423 -9.01 -27.46 13.72
CA PHE A 423 -8.98 -26.34 12.80
C PHE A 423 -8.34 -25.10 13.45
N LEU A 424 -8.79 -24.73 14.66
CA LEU A 424 -8.22 -23.59 15.39
C LEU A 424 -6.74 -23.77 15.69
N THR A 425 -6.31 -24.94 16.16
CA THR A 425 -4.89 -25.22 16.41
C THR A 425 -4.04 -25.05 15.14
N HIS A 426 -4.54 -25.50 13.99
CA HIS A 426 -3.83 -25.32 12.72
C HIS A 426 -3.81 -23.85 12.28
N LEU A 427 -4.95 -23.14 12.40
CA LEU A 427 -5.05 -21.72 12.11
C LEU A 427 -4.09 -20.89 12.95
N ASP A 428 -4.00 -21.17 14.25
CA ASP A 428 -3.09 -20.49 15.17
C ASP A 428 -1.62 -20.71 14.78
N ALA A 429 -1.27 -21.93 14.35
CA ALA A 429 0.08 -22.25 13.87
C ALA A 429 0.42 -21.52 12.55
N VAL A 430 -0.54 -21.41 11.62
CA VAL A 430 -0.41 -20.64 10.38
C VAL A 430 -0.19 -19.16 10.70
N MET A 431 -1.05 -18.57 11.54
CA MET A 431 -0.95 -17.16 11.92
C MET A 431 0.35 -16.87 12.68
N ALA A 432 0.78 -17.75 13.59
CA ALA A 432 2.04 -17.58 14.31
C ALA A 432 3.27 -17.55 13.38
N ARG A 433 3.32 -18.39 12.34
CA ARG A 433 4.40 -18.36 11.34
C ARG A 433 4.44 -17.06 10.55
N ILE A 434 3.28 -16.64 10.02
CA ILE A 434 3.18 -15.35 9.31
C ILE A 434 3.65 -14.21 10.20
N HIS A 435 3.22 -14.21 11.46
CA HIS A 435 3.58 -13.16 12.41
C HIS A 435 5.08 -13.14 12.71
N GLY A 436 5.73 -14.31 12.78
CA GLY A 436 7.18 -14.42 12.88
C GLY A 436 7.91 -13.70 11.74
N HIS A 437 7.57 -14.04 10.49
CA HIS A 437 8.15 -13.40 9.32
C HIS A 437 7.85 -11.89 9.23
N PHE A 438 6.66 -11.47 9.66
CA PHE A 438 6.31 -10.04 9.72
C PHE A 438 7.17 -9.27 10.75
N ASN A 439 7.51 -9.90 11.87
CA ASN A 439 8.36 -9.25 12.88
C ASN A 439 9.81 -9.13 12.40
N GLU A 440 10.32 -10.10 11.63
CA GLU A 440 11.64 -10.07 10.99
C GLU A 440 11.73 -9.06 9.83
N LEU A 441 10.59 -8.76 9.18
CA LEU A 441 10.49 -7.80 8.09
C LEU A 441 10.79 -6.38 8.58
N ILE A 442 12.03 -5.94 8.39
CA ILE A 442 12.58 -4.62 8.76
C ILE A 442 12.86 -4.52 10.26
N GLU A 443 14.15 -4.43 10.61
CA GLU A 443 14.62 -4.10 11.96
C GLU A 443 13.94 -2.80 12.41
N GLU A 444 13.22 -2.87 13.53
CA GLU A 444 12.86 -1.67 14.26
C GLU A 444 14.17 -0.93 14.52
N SER A 445 14.24 0.34 14.13
CA SER A 445 15.23 1.23 14.72
C SER A 445 15.06 1.04 16.22
N GLN A 446 16.04 0.40 16.88
CA GLN A 446 16.09 0.40 18.33
C GLN A 446 15.84 1.86 18.71
N ASP A 447 14.83 2.14 19.55
CA ASP A 447 14.74 3.47 20.14
C ASP A 447 16.14 3.73 20.70
N ALA A 448 16.86 4.69 20.08
CA ALA A 448 18.31 4.79 20.24
C ALA A 448 18.72 5.02 21.70
N HIS A 449 17.74 5.44 22.51
CA HIS A 449 17.85 5.70 23.94
C HIS A 449 16.85 4.84 24.71
N ASP A 450 17.31 4.28 25.83
CA ASP A 450 16.46 3.62 26.82
C ASP A 450 15.42 4.65 27.36
N PRO A 451 14.13 4.30 27.52
CA PRO A 451 13.15 5.15 28.18
C PRO A 451 13.56 5.66 29.58
N GLN A 452 14.58 5.05 30.20
CA GLN A 452 15.18 5.48 31.48
C GLN A 452 16.41 6.40 31.33
N ASP A 453 16.83 6.76 30.10
CA ASP A 453 17.96 7.66 29.88
C ASP A 453 17.62 9.10 30.32
N SER A 454 18.02 9.42 31.56
CA SER A 454 17.79 10.72 32.18
C SER A 454 18.48 11.88 31.44
N LEU A 455 19.59 11.63 30.73
CA LEU A 455 20.29 12.66 29.97
C LEU A 455 19.51 13.00 28.70
N PHE A 456 19.04 11.99 27.97
CA PHE A 456 18.26 12.23 26.76
C PHE A 456 16.92 12.91 27.06
N SER A 457 16.26 12.53 28.15
CA SER A 457 15.07 13.25 28.64
C SER A 457 15.38 14.72 28.93
N ALA A 458 16.49 15.01 29.61
CA ALA A 458 16.92 16.38 29.87
C ALA A 458 17.23 17.16 28.57
N CYS A 459 17.82 16.53 27.56
CA CYS A 459 18.04 17.13 26.23
C CYS A 459 16.73 17.45 25.51
N CYS A 460 15.70 16.60 25.64
CA CYS A 460 14.36 16.88 25.12
C CYS A 460 13.74 18.09 25.82
N ASP A 461 13.75 18.10 27.15
CA ASP A 461 13.17 19.17 27.97
C ASP A 461 13.85 20.51 27.71
N ALA A 462 15.19 20.51 27.59
CA ALA A 462 16.00 21.67 27.25
C ALA A 462 15.54 22.37 25.95
N TRP A 463 15.16 21.59 24.94
CA TRP A 463 14.71 22.13 23.66
C TRP A 463 13.22 22.53 23.67
N GLN A 464 12.38 21.71 24.29
CA GLN A 464 10.92 21.83 24.17
C GLN A 464 10.29 22.77 25.22
N LEU A 465 10.81 22.80 26.44
CA LEU A 465 10.16 23.46 27.59
C LEU A 465 10.67 24.88 27.89
N GLN A 466 11.65 25.41 27.14
CA GLN A 466 12.25 26.74 27.36
C GLN A 466 12.60 27.00 28.84
N MET A 467 13.48 26.18 29.39
CA MET A 467 13.92 26.26 30.79
C MET A 467 14.61 27.60 31.10
N VAL A 468 14.48 28.10 32.34
CA VAL A 468 15.24 29.26 32.83
C VAL A 468 16.67 28.87 33.19
N GLU A 469 17.62 29.82 33.16
CA GLU A 469 19.07 29.53 33.29
C GLU A 469 19.43 28.71 34.53
N HIS A 470 18.88 29.07 35.68
CA HIS A 470 19.10 28.34 36.93
C HIS A 470 18.65 26.86 36.83
N GLU A 471 17.51 26.60 36.18
CA GLU A 471 16.93 25.26 36.03
C GLU A 471 17.73 24.42 35.03
N PHE A 472 18.16 25.03 33.91
CA PHE A 472 19.03 24.38 32.93
C PHE A 472 20.38 23.99 33.57
N CYS A 473 21.04 24.92 34.25
CA CYS A 473 22.32 24.67 34.91
C CYS A 473 22.21 23.58 35.99
N GLN A 474 21.10 23.52 36.73
CA GLN A 474 20.85 22.46 37.71
C GLN A 474 20.66 21.09 37.05
N THR A 475 19.92 21.03 35.95
CA THR A 475 19.61 19.78 35.22
C THR A 475 20.87 19.18 34.58
N PHE A 476 21.74 20.02 34.03
CA PHE A 476 22.98 19.57 33.38
C PHE A 476 24.20 19.60 34.30
N ALA A 477 24.05 19.88 35.60
CA ALA A 477 25.17 20.00 36.55
C ALA A 477 26.06 18.75 36.65
N SER A 478 25.48 17.57 36.41
CA SER A 478 26.22 16.30 36.42
C SER A 478 27.01 16.04 35.13
N TYR A 479 26.79 16.84 34.08
CA TYR A 479 27.29 16.60 32.74
C TYR A 479 28.14 17.75 32.18
N LEU A 480 27.89 18.99 32.61
CA LEU A 480 28.56 20.20 32.13
C LEU A 480 28.99 21.11 33.30
N PRO A 481 30.14 21.81 33.19
CA PRO A 481 30.48 22.90 34.08
C PRO A 481 29.41 24.01 34.05
N PRO A 482 29.14 24.72 35.17
CA PRO A 482 28.09 25.74 35.23
C PRO A 482 28.22 26.84 34.17
N GLU A 483 29.44 27.31 33.91
CA GLU A 483 29.69 28.34 32.89
C GLU A 483 29.38 27.85 31.47
N ASP A 484 29.67 26.58 31.17
CA ASP A 484 29.37 25.98 29.86
C ASP A 484 27.88 25.70 29.71
N ALA A 485 27.20 25.27 30.78
CA ALA A 485 25.75 25.07 30.79
C ALA A 485 24.99 26.37 30.48
N SER A 486 25.35 27.48 31.12
CA SER A 486 24.78 28.82 30.81
C SER A 486 25.00 29.19 29.34
N ARG A 487 26.19 28.98 28.80
CA ARG A 487 26.52 29.30 27.39
C ARG A 487 25.77 28.42 26.40
N VAL A 488 25.61 27.12 26.67
CA VAL A 488 24.83 26.19 25.85
C VAL A 488 23.37 26.64 25.79
N GLN A 489 22.78 26.97 26.94
CA GLN A 489 21.40 27.44 27.01
C GLN A 489 21.19 28.71 26.18
N HIS A 490 22.09 29.70 26.31
CA HIS A 490 22.02 30.92 25.50
C HIS A 490 22.08 30.62 24.00
N LEU A 491 22.98 29.73 23.55
CA LEU A 491 23.07 29.33 22.15
C LEU A 491 21.79 28.63 21.64
N LEU A 492 21.17 27.77 22.46
CA LEU A 492 19.92 27.10 22.12
C LEU A 492 18.74 28.07 22.02
N LEU A 493 18.64 29.01 22.96
CA LEU A 493 17.59 30.03 22.94
C LEU A 493 17.73 30.95 21.72
N ASP A 494 18.94 31.44 21.45
CA ASP A 494 19.24 32.26 20.28
C ASP A 494 18.92 31.51 18.98
N PHE A 495 19.29 30.23 18.90
CA PHE A 495 18.99 29.41 17.75
C PHE A 495 17.48 29.20 17.56
N ASN A 496 16.75 28.81 18.60
CA ASN A 496 15.29 28.60 18.54
C ASN A 496 14.56 29.88 18.10
N GLN A 497 14.92 31.04 18.66
CA GLN A 497 14.34 32.33 18.27
C GLN A 497 14.63 32.70 16.81
N ASN A 498 15.83 32.41 16.31
CA ASN A 498 16.19 32.66 14.92
C ASN A 498 15.49 31.68 13.95
N GLN A 499 15.31 30.42 14.33
CA GLN A 499 14.60 29.44 13.48
C GLN A 499 13.13 29.78 13.29
N ARG A 500 12.45 30.33 14.31
CA ARG A 500 11.05 30.81 14.19
C ARG A 500 10.87 31.93 13.17
N ARG A 501 11.94 32.61 12.74
CA ARG A 501 11.90 33.63 11.68
C ARG A 501 11.92 33.03 10.27
N TYR A 502 12.43 31.81 10.13
CA TYR A 502 12.32 31.04 8.90
C TYR A 502 10.92 30.40 8.89
N LEU A 503 10.16 30.57 7.79
CA LEU A 503 8.86 29.93 7.58
C LEU A 503 9.05 28.41 7.39
N LEU A 504 9.42 27.72 8.46
CA LEU A 504 9.58 26.28 8.46
C LEU A 504 8.19 25.65 8.29
N GLY A 505 8.04 24.79 7.28
CA GLY A 505 6.88 23.92 7.21
C GLY A 505 6.88 22.96 8.39
N GLN A 506 5.71 22.42 8.74
CA GLN A 506 5.51 21.54 9.90
C GLN A 506 6.53 20.38 9.96
N ARG A 507 6.91 19.82 8.81
CA ARG A 507 7.93 18.77 8.71
C ARG A 507 9.31 19.20 9.22
N GLY A 508 9.77 20.41 8.88
CA GLY A 508 11.09 20.89 9.32
C GLY A 508 11.15 21.15 10.83
N GLU A 509 10.05 21.65 11.39
CA GLU A 509 9.90 21.82 12.84
C GLU A 509 9.90 20.48 13.57
N ASP A 510 9.14 19.50 13.07
CA ASP A 510 9.12 18.14 13.61
C ASP A 510 10.49 17.46 13.58
N THR A 511 11.25 17.61 12.49
CA THR A 511 12.62 17.07 12.39
C THR A 511 13.56 17.75 13.38
N LEU A 512 13.52 19.08 13.53
CA LEU A 512 14.36 19.80 14.51
C LEU A 512 14.03 19.41 15.95
N ASN A 513 12.75 19.19 16.26
CA ASN A 513 12.30 18.77 17.59
C ASN A 513 12.85 17.42 18.02
N LYS A 514 13.30 16.59 17.07
CA LYS A 514 13.98 15.32 17.32
C LYS A 514 15.50 15.46 17.23
N LEU A 515 16.00 16.22 16.24
CA LEU A 515 17.42 16.32 15.93
C LEU A 515 18.22 17.14 16.96
N ILE A 516 17.67 18.24 17.49
CA ILE A 516 18.40 19.08 18.45
C ILE A 516 18.68 18.33 19.76
N PRO A 517 17.72 17.58 20.35
CA PRO A 517 18.02 16.71 21.49
C PRO A 517 19.14 15.69 21.21
N GLU A 518 19.15 15.06 20.04
CA GLU A 518 20.20 14.12 19.64
C GLU A 518 21.58 14.79 19.52
N ILE A 519 21.65 15.99 18.92
CA ILE A 519 22.90 16.77 18.84
C ILE A 519 23.42 17.06 20.24
N LEU A 520 22.57 17.52 21.16
CA LEU A 520 22.95 17.81 22.53
C LEU A 520 23.45 16.57 23.26
N TYR A 521 22.74 15.45 23.10
CA TYR A 521 23.11 14.17 23.69
C TYR A 521 24.48 13.71 23.20
N VAL A 522 24.72 13.69 21.88
CA VAL A 522 26.01 13.31 21.29
C VAL A 522 27.13 14.23 21.76
N LEU A 523 26.90 15.54 21.79
CA LEU A 523 27.90 16.52 22.24
C LEU A 523 28.32 16.29 23.70
N ILE A 524 27.35 16.11 24.58
CA ILE A 524 27.59 15.94 26.03
C ILE A 524 28.24 14.59 26.32
N THR A 525 27.81 13.52 25.66
CA THR A 525 28.35 12.18 25.88
C THR A 525 29.75 11.99 25.32
N HIS A 526 30.06 12.61 24.17
CA HIS A 526 31.33 12.39 23.48
C HIS A 526 32.41 13.40 23.87
N ASN A 527 32.04 14.62 24.31
CA ASN A 527 32.99 15.68 24.61
C ASN A 527 32.58 16.51 25.84
N ALA A 528 33.13 16.19 27.01
CA ALA A 528 32.84 16.94 28.24
C ALA A 528 33.51 18.34 28.31
N GLN A 529 34.38 18.70 27.36
CA GLN A 529 35.09 19.99 27.33
C GLN A 529 34.82 20.75 26.03
N GLY A 530 34.50 22.04 26.14
CA GLY A 530 34.32 22.89 24.96
C GLY A 530 32.99 22.75 24.23
N VAL A 531 31.99 22.09 24.84
CA VAL A 531 30.63 21.90 24.28
C VAL A 531 30.02 23.19 23.70
N PRO A 532 30.07 24.36 24.37
CA PRO A 532 29.47 25.56 23.81
C PRO A 532 30.09 25.97 22.46
N TYR A 533 31.39 25.73 22.27
CA TYR A 533 32.10 26.11 21.07
C TYR A 533 31.77 25.17 19.90
N ILE A 534 31.73 23.86 20.15
CA ILE A 534 31.35 22.85 19.15
C ILE A 534 29.87 23.03 18.78
N LEU A 535 28.99 23.21 19.77
CA LEU A 535 27.57 23.46 19.55
C LEU A 535 27.34 24.68 18.65
N LYS A 536 28.07 25.78 18.87
CA LYS A 536 27.98 26.97 18.00
C LYS A 536 28.33 26.66 16.54
N ARG A 537 29.35 25.83 16.29
CA ARG A 537 29.74 25.39 14.93
C ARG A 537 28.66 24.50 14.31
N VAL A 538 28.18 23.49 15.04
CA VAL A 538 27.15 22.56 14.58
C VAL A 538 25.84 23.30 14.29
N LEU A 539 25.35 24.14 15.21
CA LEU A 539 24.16 24.97 14.98
C LEU A 539 24.34 25.93 13.79
N GLY A 540 25.56 26.38 13.53
CA GLY A 540 25.90 27.14 12.33
C GLY A 540 25.68 26.35 11.04
N VAL A 541 26.02 25.06 11.01
CA VAL A 541 25.75 24.13 9.91
C VAL A 541 24.24 23.87 9.80
N ILE A 542 23.57 23.50 10.91
CA ILE A 542 22.12 23.25 10.93
C ILE A 542 21.37 24.47 10.38
N SER A 543 21.75 25.68 10.80
CA SER A 543 21.13 26.92 10.31
C SER A 543 21.27 27.15 8.81
N ALA A 544 22.33 26.64 8.16
CA ALA A 544 22.51 26.76 6.72
C ALA A 544 21.67 25.75 5.94
N ILE A 545 21.26 24.65 6.59
CA ILE A 545 20.46 23.59 5.98
C ILE A 545 19.00 23.59 6.42
N THR A 546 18.56 24.48 7.32
CA THR A 546 17.20 24.44 7.86
C THR A 546 16.11 24.50 6.77
N GLY A 547 16.36 25.20 5.67
CA GLY A 547 15.43 25.27 4.53
C GLY A 547 15.42 24.02 3.62
N ARG A 548 16.26 23.02 3.90
CA ARG A 548 16.43 21.79 3.12
C ARG A 548 16.26 20.57 4.01
N THR A 549 15.00 20.17 4.22
CA THR A 549 14.64 19.10 5.16
C THR A 549 15.37 17.78 4.91
N THR A 550 15.78 17.49 3.68
CA THR A 550 16.54 16.28 3.33
C THR A 550 17.86 16.16 4.10
N TYR A 551 18.58 17.26 4.30
CA TYR A 551 19.85 17.24 5.07
C TYR A 551 19.60 17.13 6.58
N LEU A 552 18.50 17.68 7.08
CA LEU A 552 18.10 17.51 8.48
C LEU A 552 17.70 16.05 8.76
N ASP A 553 16.91 15.48 7.86
CA ASP A 553 16.47 14.08 7.92
C ASP A 553 17.70 13.16 7.84
N LEU A 554 18.66 13.43 6.95
CA LEU A 554 19.93 12.68 6.87
C LEU A 554 20.68 12.63 8.21
N LEU A 555 20.79 13.76 8.92
CA LEU A 555 21.46 13.81 10.23
C LEU A 555 20.68 13.11 11.34
N LEU A 556 19.35 13.18 11.30
CA LEU A 556 18.49 12.54 12.29
C LEU A 556 18.45 11.01 12.10
N GLU A 557 18.37 10.56 10.85
CA GLU A 557 18.23 9.15 10.48
C GLU A 557 19.56 8.38 10.57
N ASN A 558 20.70 9.09 10.53
CA ASN A 558 22.03 8.48 10.57
C ASN A 558 22.85 8.99 11.78
N PRO A 559 22.73 8.35 12.96
CA PRO A 559 23.45 8.77 14.16
C PRO A 559 24.97 8.82 13.99
N ASP A 560 25.54 7.92 13.17
CA ASP A 560 26.99 7.91 12.93
C ASP A 560 27.45 9.10 12.08
N VAL A 561 26.62 9.55 11.14
CA VAL A 561 26.87 10.78 10.37
C VAL A 561 26.81 11.99 11.29
N LEU A 562 25.83 12.05 12.18
CA LEU A 562 25.74 13.10 13.19
C LEU A 562 26.99 13.12 14.09
N LYS A 563 27.41 11.96 14.61
CA LYS A 563 28.65 11.83 15.40
C LYS A 563 29.88 12.27 14.60
N GLN A 564 29.92 11.98 13.30
CA GLN A 564 31.03 12.38 12.43
C GLN A 564 31.03 13.88 12.17
N LEU A 565 29.87 14.49 11.92
CA LEU A 565 29.72 15.93 11.82
C LEU A 565 30.21 16.63 13.10
N VAL A 566 29.83 16.11 14.27
CA VAL A 566 30.28 16.63 15.56
C VAL A 566 31.81 16.53 15.68
N ARG A 567 32.40 15.38 15.34
CA ARG A 567 33.86 15.16 15.35
C ARG A 567 34.61 16.12 14.41
N LEU A 568 34.11 16.34 13.20
CA LEU A 568 34.72 17.28 12.25
C LEU A 568 34.58 18.73 12.73
N CYS A 569 33.41 19.09 13.25
CA CYS A 569 33.16 20.41 13.82
C CYS A 569 33.99 20.66 15.08
N GLU A 570 34.38 19.63 15.82
CA GLU A 570 35.31 19.75 16.93
C GLU A 570 36.73 20.05 16.43
N ARG A 571 37.23 19.23 15.50
CA ARG A 571 38.62 19.28 15.02
C ARG A 571 38.95 20.52 14.19
N SER A 572 38.02 21.05 13.38
CA SER A 572 38.34 22.12 12.43
C SER A 572 37.21 23.15 12.26
N GLU A 573 37.51 24.43 12.52
CA GLU A 573 36.61 25.53 12.20
C GLU A 573 36.41 25.68 10.70
N TRP A 574 37.48 25.42 9.93
CA TRP A 574 37.46 25.54 8.49
C TRP A 574 36.48 24.52 7.88
N VAL A 575 36.53 23.27 8.32
CA VAL A 575 35.60 22.23 7.86
C VAL A 575 34.15 22.60 8.19
N ALA A 576 33.87 23.07 9.41
CA ALA A 576 32.54 23.51 9.79
C ALA A 576 32.02 24.66 8.90
N ASN A 577 32.88 25.63 8.57
CA ASN A 577 32.54 26.74 7.69
C ASN A 577 32.35 26.30 6.23
N GLU A 578 33.13 25.34 5.74
CA GLU A 578 32.96 24.80 4.39
C GLU A 578 31.68 24.00 4.25
N ILE A 579 31.34 23.12 5.21
CA ILE A 579 30.06 22.39 5.21
C ILE A 579 28.88 23.37 5.28
N LYS A 580 29.00 24.43 6.11
CA LYS A 580 28.00 25.50 6.18
C LYS A 580 27.80 26.20 4.83
N ARG A 581 28.89 26.44 4.08
CA ARG A 581 28.84 27.10 2.77
C ARG A 581 28.35 26.16 1.67
N PHE A 582 28.71 24.88 1.75
CA PHE A 582 28.39 23.83 0.78
C PHE A 582 27.77 22.61 1.46
N PRO A 583 26.46 22.64 1.79
CA PRO A 583 25.79 21.53 2.48
C PRO A 583 25.85 20.15 1.83
N LEU A 584 26.09 20.08 0.51
CA LEU A 584 26.28 18.80 -0.21
C LEU A 584 27.40 17.95 0.39
N LEU A 585 28.35 18.59 1.07
CA LEU A 585 29.45 17.92 1.74
C LEU A 585 29.00 16.99 2.89
N LEU A 586 27.76 17.13 3.38
CA LEU A 586 27.17 16.20 4.33
C LEU A 586 27.01 14.79 3.75
N ASP A 587 26.86 14.67 2.43
CA ASP A 587 26.71 13.37 1.77
C ASP A 587 28.00 12.53 1.86
N GLU A 588 29.17 13.18 1.93
CA GLU A 588 30.46 12.51 2.11
C GLU A 588 30.58 11.83 3.48
N LEU A 589 29.81 12.27 4.47
CA LEU A 589 29.81 11.69 5.81
C LEU A 589 29.08 10.33 5.87
N LEU A 590 28.30 9.98 4.84
CA LEU A 590 27.59 8.68 4.78
C LEU A 590 28.53 7.49 4.61
N THR A 591 29.77 7.71 4.13
CA THR A 591 30.74 6.65 3.92
C THR A 591 32.01 6.93 4.72
N PRO A 592 32.10 6.44 5.97
CA PRO A 592 33.23 6.71 6.86
C PRO A 592 34.60 6.32 6.28
N LEU A 593 34.62 5.27 5.44
CA LEU A 593 35.81 4.76 4.74
C LEU A 593 36.51 5.81 3.85
N TYR A 594 35.80 6.85 3.38
CA TYR A 594 36.40 7.93 2.58
C TYR A 594 37.03 9.05 3.41
N LEU A 595 36.78 9.05 4.73
CA LEU A 595 37.22 10.08 5.67
C LEU A 595 38.34 9.56 6.60
N GLU A 596 38.69 8.28 6.49
CA GLU A 596 39.81 7.65 7.20
C GLU A 596 41.10 7.66 6.34
N GLN A 597 42.26 7.61 7.01
CA GLN A 597 43.57 7.65 6.35
C GLN A 597 43.70 6.55 5.29
N GLN A 598 43.72 6.97 4.03
CA GLN A 598 44.17 6.11 2.94
C GLN A 598 45.69 6.21 2.90
N ASP A 599 46.40 5.21 3.44
CA ASP A 599 47.86 5.02 3.28
C ASP A 599 48.19 4.71 1.80
N THR A 600 47.89 5.65 0.90
CA THR A 600 48.10 5.54 -0.53
C THR A 600 49.20 6.51 -0.98
N ASP A 601 50.12 6.00 -1.79
CA ASP A 601 51.12 6.84 -2.43
C ASP A 601 50.44 7.82 -3.41
N ILE A 602 51.00 9.03 -3.55
CA ILE A 602 50.45 10.14 -4.33
C ILE A 602 50.16 9.77 -5.79
N VAL A 603 50.90 8.79 -6.33
CA VAL A 603 50.70 8.27 -7.69
C VAL A 603 49.41 7.44 -7.78
N ALA A 604 49.10 6.64 -6.76
CA ALA A 604 47.87 5.87 -6.69
C ALA A 604 46.66 6.82 -6.53
N SER A 605 46.72 7.75 -5.57
CA SER A 605 45.62 8.71 -5.33
C SER A 605 45.33 9.55 -6.57
N LYS A 606 46.35 9.92 -7.36
CA LYS A 606 46.16 10.67 -8.61
C LYS A 606 45.38 9.84 -9.66
N ASN A 607 45.66 8.55 -9.78
CA ASN A 607 44.94 7.68 -10.70
C ASN A 607 43.50 7.46 -10.24
N ASP A 608 43.28 7.37 -8.93
CA ASP A 608 41.96 7.22 -8.33
C ASP A 608 41.13 8.49 -8.54
N TYR A 609 41.70 9.68 -8.31
CA TYR A 609 41.02 10.95 -8.60
C TYR A 609 40.61 11.08 -10.08
N ILE A 610 41.47 10.66 -11.01
CA ILE A 610 41.14 10.69 -12.45
C ILE A 610 39.98 9.72 -12.73
N SER A 611 39.98 8.56 -12.11
CA SER A 611 38.96 7.52 -12.30
C SER A 611 37.62 7.94 -11.71
N GLU A 612 37.59 8.44 -10.47
CA GLU A 612 36.40 8.96 -9.81
C GLU A 612 35.82 10.15 -10.57
N LEU A 613 36.67 11.08 -11.03
CA LEU A 613 36.20 12.24 -11.78
C LEU A 613 35.60 11.82 -13.13
N ARG A 614 36.21 10.86 -13.83
CA ARG A 614 35.64 10.29 -15.06
C ARG A 614 34.29 9.64 -14.79
N GLN A 615 34.17 8.87 -13.72
CA GLN A 615 32.93 8.20 -13.35
C GLN A 615 31.81 9.20 -13.05
N SER A 616 32.11 10.29 -12.34
CA SER A 616 31.16 11.38 -12.07
C SER A 616 30.70 12.07 -13.36
N LEU A 617 31.60 12.24 -14.34
CA LEU A 617 31.28 12.87 -15.64
C LEU A 617 30.50 11.97 -16.60
N LEU A 618 30.42 10.65 -16.39
CA LEU A 618 29.62 9.75 -17.24
C LEU A 618 28.11 10.07 -17.21
N ARG A 619 27.66 10.83 -16.21
CA ARG A 619 26.26 11.22 -16.01
C ARG A 619 25.94 12.63 -16.51
N VAL A 620 26.93 13.32 -17.09
CA VAL A 620 26.82 14.69 -17.58
C VAL A 620 26.86 14.67 -19.10
N GLU A 621 25.87 15.27 -19.74
CA GLU A 621 25.85 15.40 -21.20
C GLU A 621 27.07 16.22 -21.67
N PRO A 622 27.85 15.75 -22.66
CA PRO A 622 29.10 16.41 -23.08
C PRO A 622 28.94 17.87 -23.54
N ASP A 623 27.74 18.23 -24.00
CA ASP A 623 27.43 19.56 -24.51
C ASP A 623 26.91 20.53 -23.42
N ASP A 624 26.65 20.03 -22.20
CA ASP A 624 26.22 20.84 -21.05
C ASP A 624 27.42 21.33 -20.23
N VAL A 625 27.99 22.45 -20.69
CA VAL A 625 29.17 23.09 -20.08
C VAL A 625 28.91 23.49 -18.61
N GLU A 626 27.67 23.87 -18.26
CA GLU A 626 27.34 24.32 -16.91
C GLU A 626 27.33 23.14 -15.93
N ALA A 627 26.68 22.03 -16.31
CA ALA A 627 26.69 20.81 -15.53
C ALA A 627 28.10 20.21 -15.37
N MET A 628 28.94 20.31 -16.41
CA MET A 628 30.36 19.91 -16.32
C MET A 628 31.12 20.76 -15.30
N MET A 629 30.96 22.08 -15.34
CA MET A 629 31.62 23.00 -14.41
C MET A 629 31.17 22.75 -12.95
N ASP A 630 29.89 22.49 -12.74
CA ASP A 630 29.37 22.18 -11.40
C ASP A 630 29.87 20.84 -10.88
N THR A 631 29.93 19.81 -11.73
CA THR A 631 30.50 18.51 -11.37
C THR A 631 31.97 18.62 -10.97
N TRP A 632 32.78 19.43 -11.67
CA TRP A 632 34.17 19.68 -11.30
C TRP A 632 34.31 20.41 -9.96
N ARG A 633 33.45 21.40 -9.69
CA ARG A 633 33.45 22.13 -8.42
C ARG A 633 33.07 21.20 -7.27
N GLN A 634 32.02 20.41 -7.44
CA GLN A 634 31.57 19.43 -6.44
C GLN A 634 32.67 18.41 -6.15
N PHE A 635 33.25 17.81 -7.19
CA PHE A 635 34.35 16.86 -7.04
C PHE A 635 35.51 17.46 -6.25
N LYS A 636 35.94 18.68 -6.60
CA LYS A 636 37.01 19.37 -5.87
C LYS A 636 36.66 19.58 -4.39
N LEU A 637 35.45 20.04 -4.09
CA LEU A 637 35.01 20.29 -2.72
C LEU A 637 35.00 18.99 -1.89
N CYS A 638 34.47 17.90 -2.45
CA CYS A 638 34.45 16.60 -1.79
C CYS A 638 35.88 16.10 -1.46
N GLN A 639 36.81 16.18 -2.43
CA GLN A 639 38.20 15.75 -2.18
C GLN A 639 38.91 16.65 -1.16
N GLN A 640 38.68 17.96 -1.18
CA GLN A 640 39.24 18.87 -0.18
C GLN A 640 38.75 18.54 1.23
N LEU A 641 37.47 18.19 1.38
CA LEU A 641 36.94 17.73 2.66
C LEU A 641 37.58 16.41 3.10
N ARG A 642 37.68 15.42 2.20
CA ARG A 642 38.29 14.12 2.52
C ARG A 642 39.73 14.26 2.98
N ILE A 643 40.53 15.09 2.28
CA ILE A 643 41.91 15.40 2.66
C ILE A 643 41.93 16.06 4.05
N ALA A 644 41.14 17.11 4.25
CA ALA A 644 41.11 17.83 5.52
C ALA A 644 40.52 17.04 6.70
N ALA A 645 39.76 15.98 6.44
CA ALA A 645 39.25 15.05 7.45
C ALA A 645 40.28 13.98 7.82
N SER A 646 41.14 13.61 6.87
CA SER A 646 42.25 12.66 7.05
C SER A 646 43.48 13.29 7.71
N ASP A 647 43.74 14.57 7.46
CA ASP A 647 44.75 15.40 8.15
C ASP A 647 44.35 15.69 9.61
#